data_AF-A0A958V9D2-F1
#
_entry.id   AF-A0A958V9D2-F1
#
_cell.length_a   1.000
_cell.length_b   1.000
_cell.length_c   1.000
_cell.angle_alpha   90.00
_cell.angle_beta   90.00
_cell.angle_gamma   90.00
#
_symmetry.space_group_name_H-M   'P 1'
#
loop_
_entity.id
_entity.type
_entity.pdbx_description
1 polymer ?
#
loop_
_entity_poly.entity_id
_entity_poly.type
_entity_poly.pdbx_seq_one_letter_code
_entity_poly.pdbx_strand_id
1 'polypeptide(L)'
;MKRLLFASFVLTTLVGYSQQFCAAPFKASDIAVTGNHVWMIGESDEKGAGIFYNQGNTWKYYTGVTGEKIFVGKDNRPIVINAQGMAYQLNGTSWQNLSGQMSEVAVAPNNGMIWCVQNGNIYSYMNGQWTPFNGAQIASAHIDFDPSGTMYSINTSGYVFKQNGMNWTLLGTKQAKDLTIDESGKIWIVSKEWEGTGYKIYYWGGNNWVAQTGGAVKMDAGSSSELWKIDNSGAVYRKQGSTWAKKSLNPLNANSSGNTNTGPVNYGDNVTQVDQYGETSLFKAVRNNDIPGIYTLLGKGSNINHLNHKQQNALFTACQLGFDRVVQLLVNQKINVNQKDTLNMTPLLLSIQKGDSLSVGFLLESGALANQGNVVDAVLDYNKASNKDAGLIMRMVVEKGALVNPGHFNRAALQNNTESFDALSIHADKYLRENEILEIAITKKNPVIANICVENGASAEKGLDLGIETSNTQLITTSLSKGADAKKAIKFAIDSKNSALLDLCLTLKKDTKDYAMDYAAEKKDSVSMDICIKYGGSINTVFPKLVESNDMNIIQYGLNKNADPSLGLEMAVKKNNMPVVQMLFNNGAQVKTSSVIAAAADNQNKEMVLLLIQKGAAPGDGLVAALTKNNKEIVELLLAHGASGGAPTVVETAAKYSSPEILQMILNKGGLAQNGLMPAIEAQKTENVKILLQGGASPSDSQLMEKAVELGNLEIVTQLINFGGDPNAGIKIAVNKFQNDILKYLISKGGSVSDGSLFVNPINMNQIETVKILINSGCNVTYTDIKQNNLLHIAGAKARTDIARLLIATSRININAKNDVGDSPLHLVVDTKNLELTQIYVEAGADINATNSMGKLVYKVARGAQVKKYLKKKGAKKK
;
A
#
# COMPACT_ATOMS: atom_id res chain seq x y z
N MET A 1 3.18 -0.31 33.12
CA MET A 1 2.02 -0.18 34.02
C MET A 1 0.77 0.04 33.18
N LYS A 2 -0.19 -0.89 33.29
CA LYS A 2 -1.56 -0.94 32.74
C LYS A 2 -1.80 -1.10 31.21
N ARG A 3 -2.44 -2.24 30.92
CA ARG A 3 -3.19 -2.70 29.72
C ARG A 3 -2.42 -3.36 28.56
N LEU A 4 -1.98 -4.58 28.80
CA LEU A 4 -1.82 -5.64 27.78
C LEU A 4 -1.95 -6.99 28.48
N LEU A 5 -3.20 -7.44 28.64
CA LEU A 5 -3.63 -8.80 28.99
C LEU A 5 -5.14 -8.85 28.69
N PHE A 6 -5.50 -9.22 27.46
CA PHE A 6 -6.81 -9.77 27.12
C PHE A 6 -6.56 -10.93 26.16
N ALA A 7 -5.99 -11.99 26.69
CA ALA A 7 -6.18 -13.32 26.15
C ALA A 7 -7.58 -13.79 26.57
N SER A 8 -8.31 -14.34 25.61
CA SER A 8 -9.62 -14.99 25.69
C SER A 8 -9.98 -15.56 27.08
N PHE A 9 -10.84 -14.85 27.79
CA PHE A 9 -11.82 -15.44 28.71
C PHE A 9 -13.15 -14.81 28.29
N VAL A 10 -13.88 -15.46 27.39
CA VAL A 10 -15.28 -15.12 27.15
C VAL A 10 -16.03 -15.54 28.41
N LEU A 11 -16.32 -14.58 29.29
CA LEU A 11 -17.28 -14.80 30.36
C LEU A 11 -18.60 -15.22 29.70
N THR A 12 -19.03 -16.47 29.91
CA THR A 12 -20.41 -16.89 29.65
C THR A 12 -21.32 -16.01 30.49
N THR A 13 -21.91 -14.99 29.87
CA THR A 13 -22.90 -14.14 30.52
C THR A 13 -24.18 -14.95 30.69
N LEU A 14 -24.58 -15.13 31.95
CA LEU A 14 -25.89 -15.67 32.29
C LEU A 14 -26.89 -14.51 32.30
N VAL A 15 -27.93 -14.62 31.48
CA VAL A 15 -29.05 -13.67 31.49
C VAL A 15 -30.19 -14.30 32.28
N GLY A 16 -30.56 -13.69 33.41
CA GLY A 16 -31.71 -14.13 34.18
C GLY A 16 -33.01 -13.95 33.38
N TYR A 17 -33.98 -14.86 33.56
CA TYR A 17 -35.31 -14.72 32.97
C TYR A 17 -36.41 -14.74 34.05
N SER A 18 -37.58 -14.20 33.71
CA SER A 18 -38.85 -14.49 34.40
C SER A 18 -39.78 -15.31 33.50
N GLN A 19 -40.44 -16.30 34.09
CA GLN A 19 -41.51 -17.08 33.46
C GLN A 19 -42.86 -16.53 33.92
N GLN A 20 -43.76 -16.26 32.99
CA GLN A 20 -45.09 -15.75 33.29
C GLN A 20 -46.12 -16.61 32.57
N PHE A 21 -47.18 -17.03 33.26
CA PHE A 21 -48.34 -17.60 32.58
C PHE A 21 -48.96 -16.53 31.67
N CYS A 22 -49.41 -16.95 30.49
CA CYS A 22 -49.93 -16.05 29.47
C CYS A 22 -51.01 -16.74 28.64
N ALA A 23 -51.81 -15.92 27.95
CA ALA A 23 -52.62 -16.40 26.83
C ALA A 23 -51.73 -17.05 25.77
N ALA A 24 -52.32 -18.02 25.08
CA ALA A 24 -51.66 -18.73 23.99
C ALA A 24 -51.32 -17.75 22.83
N PRO A 25 -50.14 -17.90 22.18
CA PRO A 25 -49.75 -17.03 21.10
C PRO A 25 -50.70 -17.21 19.90
N PHE A 26 -51.18 -16.13 19.28
CA PHE A 26 -52.08 -16.21 18.13
C PHE A 26 -51.34 -16.38 16.80
N LYS A 27 -50.03 -16.11 16.78
CA LYS A 27 -49.15 -16.19 15.59
C LYS A 27 -47.79 -16.78 15.97
N ALA A 28 -47.22 -17.59 15.09
CA ALA A 28 -45.90 -18.19 15.23
C ALA A 28 -44.99 -17.81 14.05
N SER A 29 -43.72 -17.53 14.32
CA SER A 29 -42.67 -17.37 13.32
C SER A 29 -41.71 -18.56 13.26
N ASP A 30 -41.52 -19.24 14.39
CA ASP A 30 -40.71 -20.47 14.47
C ASP A 30 -41.25 -21.43 15.54
N ILE A 31 -40.96 -22.72 15.39
CA ILE A 31 -41.46 -23.79 16.26
C ILE A 31 -40.39 -24.87 16.45
N ALA A 32 -40.25 -25.35 17.68
CA ALA A 32 -39.41 -26.48 18.03
C ALA A 32 -40.14 -27.44 18.99
N VAL A 33 -40.13 -28.73 18.70
CA VAL A 33 -40.95 -29.74 19.38
C VAL A 33 -40.09 -30.90 19.88
N THR A 34 -40.28 -31.29 21.13
CA THR A 34 -39.64 -32.49 21.73
C THR A 34 -40.56 -33.10 22.77
N GLY A 35 -40.86 -34.40 22.73
CA GLY A 35 -41.84 -34.93 23.68
C GLY A 35 -43.23 -34.31 23.49
N ASN A 36 -43.87 -34.00 24.63
CA ASN A 36 -45.08 -33.19 24.73
C ASN A 36 -44.77 -31.68 24.90
N HIS A 37 -43.54 -31.26 24.59
CA HIS A 37 -43.07 -29.90 24.79
C HIS A 37 -43.02 -29.17 23.45
N VAL A 38 -43.80 -28.11 23.34
CA VAL A 38 -43.82 -27.25 22.16
C VAL A 38 -43.27 -25.88 22.54
N TRP A 39 -42.14 -25.55 21.97
CA TRP A 39 -41.50 -24.25 22.07
C TRP A 39 -41.77 -23.46 20.80
N MET A 40 -42.06 -22.18 20.94
CA MET A 40 -42.43 -21.33 19.81
C MET A 40 -41.89 -19.93 19.99
N ILE A 41 -41.52 -19.31 18.87
CA ILE A 41 -41.35 -17.87 18.77
C ILE A 41 -42.61 -17.34 18.08
N GLY A 42 -43.28 -16.37 18.70
CA GLY A 42 -44.58 -15.92 18.24
C GLY A 42 -45.04 -14.64 18.89
N GLU A 43 -46.30 -14.29 18.67
CA GLU A 43 -46.95 -13.10 19.23
C GLU A 43 -48.20 -13.51 20.04
N SER A 44 -48.39 -12.91 21.21
CA SER A 44 -49.63 -13.01 22.00
C SER A 44 -50.21 -11.63 22.32
N ASP A 45 -51.52 -11.56 22.52
CA ASP A 45 -52.23 -10.30 22.79
C ASP A 45 -51.76 -9.65 24.11
N GLU A 46 -51.30 -10.44 25.09
CA GLU A 46 -50.88 -9.95 26.42
C GLU A 46 -49.39 -9.62 26.53
N LYS A 47 -48.53 -10.32 25.78
CA LYS A 47 -47.06 -10.26 25.97
C LYS A 47 -46.31 -9.76 24.74
N GLY A 48 -46.98 -9.61 23.59
CA GLY A 48 -46.34 -9.24 22.34
C GLY A 48 -45.46 -10.36 21.78
N ALA A 49 -44.45 -9.99 20.99
CA ALA A 49 -43.52 -10.94 20.38
C ALA A 49 -42.53 -11.52 21.40
N GLY A 50 -42.33 -12.83 21.40
CA GLY A 50 -41.28 -13.47 22.20
C GLY A 50 -41.35 -14.99 22.23
N ILE A 51 -40.77 -15.58 23.29
CA ILE A 51 -40.57 -17.03 23.41
C ILE A 51 -41.68 -17.61 24.28
N PHE A 52 -42.39 -18.58 23.72
CA PHE A 52 -43.53 -19.25 24.33
C PHE A 52 -43.27 -20.74 24.48
N TYR A 53 -43.78 -21.31 25.56
CA TYR A 53 -43.66 -22.74 25.85
C TYR A 53 -45.00 -23.30 26.28
N ASN A 54 -45.45 -24.34 25.58
CA ASN A 54 -46.66 -25.07 25.92
C ASN A 54 -46.34 -26.26 26.83
N GLN A 55 -46.96 -26.27 28.01
CA GLN A 55 -47.01 -27.43 28.90
C GLN A 55 -48.47 -27.92 28.96
N GLY A 56 -48.90 -28.64 27.92
CA GLY A 56 -50.27 -29.15 27.81
C GLY A 56 -51.31 -28.05 27.55
N ASN A 57 -52.13 -27.73 28.56
CA ASN A 57 -53.20 -26.74 28.43
C ASN A 57 -52.77 -25.31 28.81
N THR A 58 -51.53 -25.09 29.24
CA THR A 58 -51.04 -23.78 29.68
C THR A 58 -49.85 -23.29 28.86
N TRP A 59 -49.78 -21.98 28.64
CA TRP A 59 -48.68 -21.31 27.96
C TRP A 59 -47.87 -20.46 28.94
N LYS A 60 -46.55 -20.55 28.81
CA LYS A 60 -45.59 -19.74 29.56
C LYS A 60 -44.80 -18.85 28.60
N TYR A 61 -44.69 -17.58 28.95
CA TYR A 61 -43.87 -16.59 28.28
C TYR A 61 -42.51 -16.46 28.98
N TYR A 62 -41.43 -16.47 28.20
CA TYR A 62 -40.06 -16.36 28.69
C TYR A 62 -39.46 -15.00 28.30
N THR A 63 -38.90 -14.31 29.29
CA THR A 63 -38.20 -13.02 29.13
C THR A 63 -36.69 -13.19 29.10
N GLY A 64 -35.94 -12.10 28.87
CA GLY A 64 -34.48 -12.04 29.00
C GLY A 64 -33.73 -12.18 27.68
N VAL A 65 -34.23 -12.99 26.73
CA VAL A 65 -33.65 -13.15 25.39
C VAL A 65 -34.76 -12.98 24.35
N THR A 66 -34.48 -12.25 23.27
CA THR A 66 -35.33 -12.20 22.08
C THR A 66 -34.92 -13.31 21.11
N GLY A 67 -35.88 -13.96 20.47
CA GLY A 67 -35.63 -15.05 19.53
C GLY A 67 -36.12 -14.74 18.13
N GLU A 68 -35.32 -15.13 17.14
CA GLU A 68 -35.75 -15.27 15.74
C GLU A 68 -35.90 -16.75 15.35
N LYS A 69 -34.98 -17.60 15.83
CA LYS A 69 -35.05 -19.05 15.63
C LYS A 69 -35.01 -19.80 16.95
N ILE A 70 -35.70 -20.94 17.04
CA ILE A 70 -35.75 -21.79 18.23
C ILE A 70 -35.51 -23.25 17.85
N PHE A 71 -34.74 -23.93 18.68
CA PHE A 71 -34.39 -25.34 18.55
C PHE A 71 -34.51 -26.00 19.91
N VAL A 72 -34.81 -27.29 19.93
CA VAL A 72 -34.87 -28.02 21.19
C VAL A 72 -34.37 -29.45 21.01
N GLY A 73 -33.49 -29.88 21.91
CA GLY A 73 -33.03 -31.27 21.95
C GLY A 73 -33.99 -32.19 22.71
N LYS A 74 -33.64 -33.48 22.78
CA LYS A 74 -34.38 -34.48 23.58
C LYS A 74 -34.39 -34.17 25.08
N ASP A 75 -33.44 -33.39 25.57
CA ASP A 75 -33.33 -32.95 26.97
C ASP A 75 -34.29 -31.80 27.32
N ASN A 76 -35.10 -31.33 26.36
CA ASN A 76 -36.04 -30.21 26.50
C ASN A 76 -35.36 -28.91 26.96
N ARG A 77 -34.10 -28.70 26.55
CA ARG A 77 -33.38 -27.43 26.75
C ARG A 77 -33.39 -26.63 25.45
N PRO A 78 -34.27 -25.62 25.31
CA PRO A 78 -34.33 -24.85 24.08
C PRO A 78 -33.06 -24.02 23.89
N ILE A 79 -32.66 -23.87 22.63
CA ILE A 79 -31.63 -22.96 22.17
C ILE A 79 -32.31 -21.95 21.25
N VAL A 80 -32.07 -20.67 21.50
CA VAL A 80 -32.67 -19.56 20.76
C VAL A 80 -31.58 -18.74 20.10
N ILE A 81 -31.74 -18.43 18.82
CA ILE A 81 -30.87 -17.50 18.09
C ILE A 81 -31.63 -16.19 17.93
N ASN A 82 -31.00 -15.07 18.30
CA ASN A 82 -31.58 -13.74 18.14
C ASN A 82 -31.22 -13.10 16.79
N ALA A 83 -31.76 -11.90 16.53
CA ALA A 83 -31.52 -11.14 15.30
C ALA A 83 -30.06 -10.76 15.02
N GLN A 84 -29.18 -10.80 16.04
CA GLN A 84 -27.74 -10.58 15.89
C GLN A 84 -26.96 -11.88 15.62
N GLY A 85 -27.65 -13.01 15.48
CA GLY A 85 -27.06 -14.34 15.33
C GLY A 85 -26.48 -14.90 16.64
N MET A 86 -26.76 -14.31 17.80
CA MET A 86 -26.27 -14.83 19.08
C MET A 86 -27.17 -15.96 19.58
N ALA A 87 -26.58 -17.12 19.86
CA ALA A 87 -27.29 -18.30 20.36
C ALA A 87 -27.27 -18.38 21.90
N TYR A 88 -28.44 -18.65 22.49
CA TYR A 88 -28.64 -18.76 23.93
C TYR A 88 -29.32 -20.09 24.27
N GLN A 89 -28.69 -20.90 25.14
CA GLN A 89 -29.29 -22.13 25.66
C GLN A 89 -29.93 -21.87 27.03
N LEU A 90 -31.15 -22.38 27.23
CA LEU A 90 -31.80 -22.34 28.54
C LEU A 90 -31.18 -23.39 29.47
N ASN A 91 -30.47 -22.93 30.52
CA ASN A 91 -29.86 -23.78 31.54
C ASN A 91 -30.37 -23.38 32.93
N GLY A 92 -31.28 -24.20 33.48
CA GLY A 92 -31.92 -23.95 34.77
C GLY A 92 -32.77 -22.67 34.73
N THR A 93 -32.40 -21.66 35.52
CA THR A 93 -33.09 -20.37 35.65
C THR A 93 -32.46 -19.23 34.84
N SER A 94 -31.55 -19.54 33.92
CA SER A 94 -30.83 -18.54 33.12
C SER A 94 -30.60 -18.97 31.68
N TRP A 95 -30.54 -18.00 30.79
CA TRP A 95 -30.05 -18.16 29.43
C TRP A 95 -28.53 -18.05 29.41
N GLN A 96 -27.85 -19.07 28.89
CA GLN A 96 -26.41 -19.09 28.70
C GLN A 96 -26.08 -18.76 27.24
N ASN A 97 -25.28 -17.72 27.02
CA ASN A 97 -24.75 -17.41 25.69
C ASN A 97 -23.73 -18.47 25.25
N LEU A 98 -23.93 -19.08 24.08
CA LEU A 98 -23.05 -20.11 23.51
C LEU A 98 -21.84 -19.52 22.75
N SER A 99 -21.74 -18.19 22.66
CA SER A 99 -20.66 -17.42 22.01
C SER A 99 -20.53 -17.67 20.50
N GLY A 100 -20.44 -16.59 19.72
CA GLY A 100 -20.34 -16.66 18.25
C GLY A 100 -21.62 -16.23 17.53
N GLN A 101 -21.49 -15.85 16.26
CA GLN A 101 -22.60 -15.49 15.38
C GLN A 101 -22.98 -16.70 14.52
N MET A 102 -24.20 -17.19 14.68
CA MET A 102 -24.71 -18.41 14.05
C MET A 102 -26.00 -18.09 13.31
N SER A 103 -26.19 -18.73 12.17
CA SER A 103 -27.42 -18.63 11.38
C SER A 103 -28.38 -19.80 11.61
N GLU A 104 -27.88 -20.92 12.13
CA GLU A 104 -28.65 -22.15 12.36
C GLU A 104 -28.02 -22.94 13.51
N VAL A 105 -28.84 -23.66 14.29
CA VAL A 105 -28.38 -24.56 15.34
C VAL A 105 -29.21 -25.84 15.29
N ALA A 106 -28.62 -26.98 15.64
CA ALA A 106 -29.36 -28.23 15.86
C ALA A 106 -28.68 -29.05 16.97
N VAL A 107 -29.44 -29.94 17.62
CA VAL A 107 -28.91 -30.79 18.69
C VAL A 107 -28.96 -32.24 18.23
N ALA A 108 -27.80 -32.91 18.17
CA ALA A 108 -27.71 -34.29 17.74
C ALA A 108 -28.44 -35.22 18.74
N PRO A 109 -29.49 -35.97 18.34
CA PRO A 109 -30.33 -36.73 19.26
C PRO A 109 -29.64 -37.89 19.98
N ASN A 110 -28.52 -38.39 19.46
CA ASN A 110 -27.82 -39.57 19.96
C ASN A 110 -26.83 -39.26 21.10
N ASN A 111 -26.24 -38.06 21.12
CA ASN A 111 -25.21 -37.67 22.08
C ASN A 111 -25.46 -36.30 22.73
N GLY A 112 -26.52 -35.58 22.32
CA GLY A 112 -26.86 -34.26 22.85
C GLY A 112 -25.90 -33.13 22.42
N MET A 113 -25.00 -33.40 21.47
CA MET A 113 -24.02 -32.41 21.01
C MET A 113 -24.71 -31.32 20.20
N ILE A 114 -24.40 -30.06 20.51
CA ILE A 114 -24.93 -28.91 19.80
C ILE A 114 -24.08 -28.66 18.55
N TRP A 115 -24.73 -28.46 17.42
CA TRP A 115 -24.12 -28.11 16.15
C TRP A 115 -24.67 -26.78 15.67
N CYS A 116 -23.87 -26.03 14.92
CA CYS A 116 -24.32 -24.78 14.33
C CYS A 116 -23.78 -24.58 12.92
N VAL A 117 -24.39 -23.63 12.21
CA VAL A 117 -23.90 -23.10 10.95
C VAL A 117 -23.48 -21.64 11.16
N GLN A 118 -22.25 -21.33 10.77
CA GLN A 118 -21.70 -19.97 10.76
C GLN A 118 -21.06 -19.70 9.40
N ASN A 119 -21.56 -18.69 8.68
CA ASN A 119 -21.09 -18.30 7.34
C ASN A 119 -20.99 -19.48 6.36
N GLY A 120 -21.96 -20.41 6.39
CA GLY A 120 -21.96 -21.59 5.52
C GLY A 120 -21.14 -22.78 6.04
N ASN A 121 -20.38 -22.62 7.12
CA ASN A 121 -19.55 -23.68 7.70
C ASN A 121 -20.23 -24.30 8.92
N ILE A 122 -20.12 -25.62 9.06
CA ILE A 122 -20.69 -26.38 10.18
C ILE A 122 -19.66 -26.47 11.31
N TYR A 123 -20.11 -26.26 12.55
CA TYR A 123 -19.31 -26.42 13.77
C TYR A 123 -20.05 -27.28 14.81
N SER A 124 -19.30 -27.98 15.64
CA SER A 124 -19.79 -28.68 16.83
C SER A 124 -19.32 -28.00 18.11
N TYR A 125 -20.18 -27.95 19.12
CA TYR A 125 -19.88 -27.38 20.43
C TYR A 125 -19.40 -28.47 21.39
N MET A 126 -18.14 -28.38 21.81
CA MET A 126 -17.53 -29.30 22.79
C MET A 126 -16.70 -28.51 23.80
N ASN A 127 -16.84 -28.84 25.10
CA ASN A 127 -16.05 -28.24 26.20
C ASN A 127 -16.06 -26.70 26.23
N GLY A 128 -17.19 -26.07 25.87
CA GLY A 128 -17.32 -24.62 25.87
C GLY A 128 -16.68 -23.91 24.68
N GLN A 129 -16.30 -24.64 23.62
CA GLN A 129 -15.68 -24.10 22.41
C GLN A 129 -16.33 -24.67 21.14
N TRP A 130 -16.39 -23.85 20.09
CA TRP A 130 -16.82 -24.28 18.76
C TRP A 130 -15.66 -24.88 17.99
N THR A 131 -15.87 -26.08 17.47
CA THR A 131 -14.88 -26.83 16.68
C THR A 131 -15.43 -27.05 15.28
N PRO A 132 -14.67 -26.72 14.21
CA PRO A 132 -15.16 -26.88 12.84
C PRO A 132 -15.38 -28.36 12.51
N PHE A 133 -16.44 -28.63 11.76
CA PHE A 133 -16.71 -29.95 11.22
C PHE A 133 -15.55 -30.39 10.31
N ASN A 134 -14.94 -31.53 10.62
CA ASN A 134 -13.72 -32.04 9.98
C ASN A 134 -13.97 -32.72 8.61
N GLY A 135 -15.13 -32.49 8.00
CA GLY A 135 -15.49 -33.02 6.68
C GLY A 135 -15.63 -31.93 5.61
N ALA A 136 -15.97 -32.32 4.39
CA ALA A 136 -16.21 -31.38 3.30
C ALA A 136 -17.32 -30.39 3.68
N GLN A 137 -17.06 -29.08 3.54
CA GLN A 137 -18.07 -28.05 3.75
C GLN A 137 -18.89 -27.85 2.47
N ILE A 138 -20.21 -27.67 2.59
CA ILE A 138 -21.13 -27.55 1.45
C ILE A 138 -21.83 -26.20 1.37
N ALA A 139 -21.34 -25.18 2.10
CA ALA A 139 -22.03 -23.91 2.30
C ALA A 139 -23.44 -24.15 2.86
N SER A 140 -23.52 -24.72 4.06
CA SER A 140 -24.79 -25.07 4.72
C SER A 140 -25.61 -23.84 5.08
N ALA A 141 -26.93 -23.96 4.97
CA ALA A 141 -27.91 -22.95 5.37
C ALA A 141 -28.84 -23.49 6.46
N HIS A 142 -29.17 -24.77 6.40
CA HIS A 142 -29.96 -25.49 7.42
C HIS A 142 -29.27 -26.81 7.78
N ILE A 143 -29.42 -27.28 9.02
CA ILE A 143 -28.96 -28.60 9.48
C ILE A 143 -30.04 -29.25 10.35
N ASP A 144 -30.16 -30.57 10.27
CA ASP A 144 -30.95 -31.38 11.20
C ASP A 144 -30.40 -32.81 11.25
N PHE A 145 -30.82 -33.62 12.22
CA PHE A 145 -30.28 -34.95 12.48
C PHE A 145 -31.38 -36.01 12.51
N ASP A 146 -31.10 -37.18 11.93
CA ASP A 146 -31.94 -38.34 12.17
C ASP A 146 -31.72 -38.94 13.58
N PRO A 147 -32.59 -39.86 14.05
CA PRO A 147 -32.46 -40.47 15.38
C PRO A 147 -31.14 -41.22 15.62
N SER A 148 -30.43 -41.64 14.58
CA SER A 148 -29.11 -42.28 14.69
C SER A 148 -27.98 -41.27 14.91
N GLY A 149 -28.26 -39.98 14.69
CA GLY A 149 -27.31 -38.87 14.72
C GLY A 149 -26.63 -38.63 13.38
N THR A 150 -27.17 -39.14 12.27
CA THR A 150 -26.67 -38.78 10.93
C THR A 150 -27.17 -37.38 10.58
N MET A 151 -26.25 -36.50 10.21
CA MET A 151 -26.57 -35.12 9.83
C MET A 151 -27.13 -35.04 8.40
N TYR A 152 -28.13 -34.19 8.25
CA TYR A 152 -28.67 -33.75 6.96
C TYR A 152 -28.57 -32.24 6.90
N SER A 153 -28.30 -31.70 5.71
CA SER A 153 -28.11 -30.27 5.54
C SER A 153 -28.67 -29.76 4.22
N ILE A 154 -29.25 -28.56 4.26
CA ILE A 154 -29.60 -27.80 3.07
C ILE A 154 -28.44 -26.84 2.80
N ASN A 155 -27.88 -26.80 1.59
CA ASN A 155 -26.89 -25.78 1.23
C ASN A 155 -27.54 -24.42 0.87
N THR A 156 -26.74 -23.37 0.70
CA THR A 156 -27.23 -22.03 0.32
C THR A 156 -28.03 -21.99 -0.99
N SER A 157 -27.76 -22.92 -1.92
CA SER A 157 -28.56 -23.08 -3.15
C SER A 157 -29.92 -23.75 -2.90
N GLY A 158 -30.12 -24.41 -1.75
CA GLY A 158 -31.35 -25.09 -1.35
C GLY A 158 -31.33 -26.60 -1.56
N TYR A 159 -30.23 -27.20 -1.99
CA TYR A 159 -30.15 -28.64 -2.20
C TYR A 159 -29.92 -29.39 -0.88
N VAL A 160 -30.61 -30.53 -0.72
CA VAL A 160 -30.59 -31.35 0.50
C VAL A 160 -29.50 -32.42 0.39
N PHE A 161 -28.65 -32.53 1.39
CA PHE A 161 -27.56 -33.50 1.45
C PHE A 161 -27.66 -34.37 2.70
N LYS A 162 -27.30 -35.65 2.56
CA LYS A 162 -27.06 -36.58 3.66
C LYS A 162 -25.56 -36.71 3.92
N GLN A 163 -25.16 -36.67 5.18
CA GLN A 163 -23.78 -36.94 5.57
C GLN A 163 -23.47 -38.44 5.45
N ASN A 164 -22.36 -38.75 4.78
CA ASN A 164 -21.80 -40.10 4.66
C ASN A 164 -20.31 -40.06 5.06
N GLY A 165 -20.04 -40.17 6.37
CA GLY A 165 -18.70 -40.00 6.94
C GLY A 165 -18.21 -38.55 6.85
N MET A 166 -17.09 -38.32 6.17
CA MET A 166 -16.53 -36.97 5.92
C MET A 166 -17.09 -36.31 4.65
N ASN A 167 -17.93 -37.02 3.89
CA ASN A 167 -18.48 -36.57 2.60
C ASN A 167 -20.00 -36.37 2.67
N TRP A 168 -20.55 -35.77 1.62
CA TRP A 168 -21.99 -35.51 1.46
C TRP A 168 -22.55 -36.19 0.23
N THR A 169 -23.80 -36.62 0.29
CA THR A 169 -24.54 -37.20 -0.83
C THR A 169 -25.82 -36.43 -1.06
N LEU A 170 -26.02 -35.95 -2.28
CA LEU A 170 -27.19 -35.17 -2.68
C LEU A 170 -28.46 -36.05 -2.67
N LEU A 171 -29.50 -35.60 -1.97
CA LEU A 171 -30.81 -36.23 -1.92
C LEU A 171 -31.77 -35.58 -2.94
N GLY A 172 -31.60 -35.97 -4.21
CA GLY A 172 -32.44 -35.50 -5.31
C GLY A 172 -32.24 -34.02 -5.66
N THR A 173 -33.10 -33.50 -6.56
CA THR A 173 -32.93 -32.15 -7.15
C THR A 173 -33.92 -31.12 -6.62
N LYS A 174 -34.78 -31.47 -5.66
CA LYS A 174 -35.74 -30.54 -5.06
C LYS A 174 -35.01 -29.57 -4.14
N GLN A 175 -35.31 -28.28 -4.28
CA GLN A 175 -34.75 -27.25 -3.42
C GLN A 175 -35.67 -27.00 -2.22
N ALA A 176 -35.07 -26.95 -1.03
CA ALA A 176 -35.71 -26.76 0.26
C ALA A 176 -35.34 -25.43 0.91
N LYS A 177 -36.24 -24.94 1.76
CA LYS A 177 -36.04 -23.83 2.70
C LYS A 177 -35.87 -24.31 4.14
N ASP A 178 -36.52 -25.42 4.47
CA ASP A 178 -36.55 -25.98 5.80
C ASP A 178 -36.50 -27.51 5.73
N LEU A 179 -35.95 -28.13 6.76
CA LEU A 179 -35.69 -29.56 6.83
C LEU A 179 -35.94 -30.04 8.26
N THR A 180 -36.73 -31.10 8.40
CA THR A 180 -36.94 -31.78 9.67
C THR A 180 -36.94 -33.31 9.46
N ILE A 181 -36.42 -34.06 10.42
CA ILE A 181 -36.45 -35.53 10.41
C ILE A 181 -37.30 -36.03 11.58
N ASP A 182 -38.29 -36.87 11.28
CA ASP A 182 -39.12 -37.46 12.34
C ASP A 182 -38.43 -38.65 13.04
N GLU A 183 -38.99 -39.11 14.15
CA GLU A 183 -38.42 -40.24 14.91
C GLU A 183 -38.39 -41.58 14.16
N SER A 184 -39.14 -41.71 13.06
CA SER A 184 -39.03 -42.89 12.18
C SER A 184 -37.79 -42.82 11.26
N GLY A 185 -37.08 -41.68 11.26
CA GLY A 185 -35.98 -41.38 10.34
C GLY A 185 -36.47 -40.89 8.98
N LYS A 186 -37.75 -40.54 8.83
CA LYS A 186 -38.29 -40.02 7.57
C LYS A 186 -37.97 -38.53 7.46
N ILE A 187 -37.45 -38.15 6.30
CA ILE A 187 -36.97 -36.81 6.00
C ILE A 187 -38.10 -36.00 5.39
N TRP A 188 -38.41 -34.84 5.98
CA TRP A 188 -39.42 -33.90 5.52
C TRP A 188 -38.79 -32.58 5.15
N ILE A 189 -39.25 -31.98 4.06
CA ILE A 189 -38.79 -30.66 3.62
C ILE A 189 -39.96 -29.74 3.34
N VAL A 190 -39.73 -28.46 3.64
CA VAL A 190 -40.49 -27.35 3.07
C VAL A 190 -39.71 -26.87 1.85
N SER A 191 -40.32 -26.96 0.67
CA SER A 191 -39.64 -26.61 -0.59
C SER A 191 -39.51 -25.09 -0.81
N LYS A 192 -38.88 -24.69 -1.91
CA LYS A 192 -38.94 -23.31 -2.43
C LYS A 192 -40.18 -23.04 -3.31
N GLU A 193 -41.03 -24.04 -3.54
CA GLU A 193 -42.21 -23.93 -4.41
C GLU A 193 -43.44 -23.51 -3.60
N TRP A 194 -44.14 -22.45 -4.00
CA TRP A 194 -45.33 -21.96 -3.28
C TRP A 194 -46.58 -22.78 -3.58
N GLU A 195 -47.43 -23.00 -2.57
CA GLU A 195 -48.75 -23.64 -2.66
C GLU A 195 -49.70 -23.17 -1.55
N GLY A 196 -50.79 -22.52 -1.96
CA GLY A 196 -51.87 -22.11 -1.05
C GLY A 196 -51.38 -21.17 0.05
N THR A 197 -51.39 -21.65 1.29
CA THR A 197 -51.02 -20.88 2.49
C THR A 197 -49.53 -20.97 2.86
N GLY A 198 -48.66 -21.55 2.03
CA GLY A 198 -47.22 -21.63 2.29
C GLY A 198 -46.43 -22.26 1.14
N TYR A 199 -45.28 -22.87 1.41
CA TYR A 199 -44.52 -23.65 0.44
C TYR A 199 -44.88 -25.14 0.49
N LYS A 200 -44.75 -25.84 -0.64
CA LYS A 200 -45.05 -27.27 -0.76
C LYS A 200 -44.20 -28.10 0.19
N ILE A 201 -44.84 -29.08 0.80
CA ILE A 201 -44.21 -30.05 1.71
C ILE A 201 -43.91 -31.32 0.93
N TYR A 202 -42.72 -31.88 1.13
CA TYR A 202 -42.34 -33.18 0.60
C TYR A 202 -41.77 -34.06 1.70
N TYR A 203 -41.85 -35.38 1.52
CA TYR A 203 -41.03 -36.33 2.26
C TYR A 203 -40.19 -37.19 1.32
N TRP A 204 -39.08 -37.71 1.83
CA TRP A 204 -38.20 -38.60 1.07
C TRP A 204 -38.76 -40.03 1.05
N GLY A 205 -39.12 -40.52 -0.14
CA GLY A 205 -39.64 -41.87 -0.38
C GLY A 205 -38.56 -42.94 -0.60
N GLY A 206 -37.28 -42.63 -0.38
CA GLY A 206 -36.14 -43.53 -0.61
C GLY A 206 -35.41 -43.26 -1.93
N ASN A 207 -36.15 -43.05 -3.02
CA ASN A 207 -35.59 -42.73 -4.34
C ASN A 207 -36.05 -41.37 -4.91
N ASN A 208 -37.16 -40.82 -4.40
CA ASN A 208 -37.77 -39.60 -4.89
C ASN A 208 -38.46 -38.81 -3.77
N TRP A 209 -38.69 -37.52 -4.03
CA TRP A 209 -39.49 -36.65 -3.15
C TRP A 209 -40.98 -36.83 -3.45
N VAL A 210 -41.76 -37.17 -2.43
CA VAL A 210 -43.21 -37.37 -2.52
C VAL A 210 -43.94 -36.17 -1.93
N ALA A 211 -44.80 -35.53 -2.72
CA ALA A 211 -45.53 -34.33 -2.33
C ALA A 211 -46.61 -34.63 -1.27
N GLN A 212 -46.90 -33.62 -0.47
CA GLN A 212 -47.93 -33.66 0.58
C GLN A 212 -48.79 -32.41 0.51
N THR A 213 -50.08 -32.57 0.78
CA THR A 213 -51.04 -31.48 0.73
C THR A 213 -50.87 -30.51 1.91
N GLY A 214 -51.01 -29.23 1.62
CA GLY A 214 -51.12 -28.15 2.60
C GLY A 214 -49.78 -27.50 2.91
N GLY A 215 -49.53 -26.32 2.32
CA GLY A 215 -48.25 -25.62 2.42
C GLY A 215 -47.82 -25.17 3.82
N ALA A 216 -46.52 -24.96 4.00
CA ALA A 216 -45.86 -24.53 5.23
C ALA A 216 -44.75 -23.51 4.94
N VAL A 217 -44.42 -22.66 5.91
CA VAL A 217 -43.21 -21.82 5.89
C VAL A 217 -42.10 -22.36 6.78
N LYS A 218 -42.48 -23.12 7.81
CA LYS A 218 -41.59 -23.81 8.75
C LYS A 218 -42.24 -25.11 9.20
N MET A 219 -41.45 -26.13 9.49
CA MET A 219 -41.89 -27.42 10.01
C MET A 219 -40.94 -27.95 11.08
N ASP A 220 -41.49 -28.75 11.99
CA ASP A 220 -40.69 -29.55 12.92
C ASP A 220 -41.40 -30.85 13.29
N ALA A 221 -40.65 -31.84 13.76
CA ALA A 221 -41.13 -33.17 14.09
C ALA A 221 -40.89 -33.51 15.58
N GLY A 222 -41.96 -33.85 16.29
CA GLY A 222 -41.91 -34.26 17.70
C GLY A 222 -41.67 -35.77 17.90
N SER A 223 -41.58 -36.18 19.18
CA SER A 223 -41.15 -37.52 19.61
C SER A 223 -42.18 -38.66 19.44
N SER A 224 -43.10 -38.51 18.50
CA SER A 224 -44.16 -39.49 18.21
C SER A 224 -44.44 -39.59 16.71
N SER A 225 -43.51 -39.10 15.87
CA SER A 225 -43.74 -38.80 14.44
C SER A 225 -44.85 -37.76 14.21
N GLU A 226 -45.19 -36.99 15.23
CA GLU A 226 -46.10 -35.85 15.14
C GLU A 226 -45.43 -34.69 14.41
N LEU A 227 -45.90 -34.39 13.20
CA LEU A 227 -45.42 -33.26 12.43
C LEU A 227 -46.20 -32.00 12.77
N TRP A 228 -45.46 -30.92 12.97
CA TRP A 228 -45.97 -29.59 13.18
C TRP A 228 -45.55 -28.70 12.03
N LYS A 229 -46.42 -27.76 11.67
CA LYS A 229 -46.12 -26.77 10.65
C LYS A 229 -46.66 -25.40 11.02
N ILE A 230 -46.01 -24.38 10.48
CA ILE A 230 -46.47 -23.00 10.46
C ILE A 230 -46.83 -22.66 9.02
N ASP A 231 -48.00 -22.06 8.79
CA ASP A 231 -48.35 -21.49 7.48
C ASP A 231 -47.93 -20.01 7.38
N ASN A 232 -48.08 -19.38 6.22
CA ASN A 232 -47.67 -17.99 6.00
C ASN A 232 -48.41 -16.97 6.87
N SER A 233 -49.58 -17.33 7.43
CA SER A 233 -50.30 -16.47 8.38
C SER A 233 -49.71 -16.55 9.80
N GLY A 234 -48.77 -17.47 10.03
CA GLY A 234 -48.25 -17.84 11.34
C GLY A 234 -49.18 -18.78 12.11
N ALA A 235 -50.16 -19.38 11.46
CA ALA A 235 -51.03 -20.37 12.10
C ALA A 235 -50.32 -21.72 12.23
N VAL A 236 -50.45 -22.33 13.41
CA VAL A 236 -49.83 -23.62 13.73
C VAL A 236 -50.79 -24.77 13.49
N TYR A 237 -50.30 -25.80 12.80
CA TYR A 237 -51.04 -27.03 12.53
C TYR A 237 -50.25 -28.23 13.02
N ARG A 238 -50.98 -29.23 13.50
CA ARG A 238 -50.44 -30.55 13.84
C ARG A 238 -51.00 -31.59 12.87
N LYS A 239 -50.14 -32.46 12.36
CA LYS A 239 -50.54 -33.54 11.46
C LYS A 239 -51.31 -34.60 12.25
N GLN A 240 -52.49 -34.98 11.76
CA GLN A 240 -53.33 -36.04 12.31
C GLN A 240 -53.71 -36.98 11.17
N GLY A 241 -53.03 -38.12 11.07
CA GLY A 241 -53.18 -39.02 9.91
C GLY A 241 -52.74 -38.34 8.61
N SER A 242 -53.65 -38.26 7.63
CA SER A 242 -53.42 -37.61 6.33
C SER A 242 -53.77 -36.12 6.29
N THR A 243 -54.33 -35.55 7.36
CA THR A 243 -54.81 -34.16 7.39
C THR A 243 -54.03 -33.29 8.38
N TRP A 244 -54.06 -31.98 8.16
CA TRP A 244 -53.48 -30.98 9.06
C TRP A 244 -54.59 -30.37 9.91
N ALA A 245 -54.55 -30.63 11.23
CA ALA A 245 -55.48 -30.03 12.17
C ALA A 245 -54.90 -28.71 12.69
N LYS A 246 -55.60 -27.59 12.46
CA LYS A 246 -55.22 -26.29 13.03
C LYS A 246 -55.27 -26.41 14.54
N LYS A 247 -54.15 -26.14 15.22
CA LYS A 247 -54.12 -26.13 16.68
C LYS A 247 -54.73 -24.79 17.10
N SER A 248 -55.94 -24.82 17.68
CA SER A 248 -56.47 -23.61 18.31
C SER A 248 -55.53 -23.22 19.43
N LEU A 249 -54.81 -22.13 19.23
CA LEU A 249 -54.00 -21.47 20.25
C LEU A 249 -54.91 -20.62 21.13
N ASN A 250 -56.12 -21.09 21.44
CA ASN A 250 -57.08 -20.42 22.31
C ASN A 250 -58.05 -21.45 22.87
N PRO A 251 -57.97 -21.77 24.17
CA PRO A 251 -59.10 -22.21 24.94
C PRO A 251 -59.49 -21.04 25.85
N LEU A 252 -60.48 -20.23 25.48
CA LEU A 252 -61.34 -19.44 26.38
C LEU A 252 -62.19 -18.47 25.55
N ASN A 253 -63.31 -18.98 25.06
CA ASN A 253 -64.49 -18.16 24.81
C ASN A 253 -65.32 -18.21 26.10
N ALA A 254 -64.91 -17.46 27.11
CA ALA A 254 -65.69 -17.17 28.32
C ALA A 254 -65.00 -16.03 29.10
N ASN A 255 -65.58 -14.84 28.99
CA ASN A 255 -65.38 -13.68 29.86
C ASN A 255 -63.99 -13.01 29.85
N SER A 256 -63.87 -11.95 29.04
CA SER A 256 -63.01 -10.82 29.36
C SER A 256 -63.79 -9.51 29.17
N SER A 257 -64.49 -9.12 30.23
CA SER A 257 -64.89 -7.74 30.48
C SER A 257 -63.64 -6.89 30.71
N GLY A 258 -63.44 -5.86 29.90
CA GLY A 258 -62.25 -5.00 30.02
C GLY A 258 -62.20 -3.77 29.12
N ASN A 259 -63.32 -3.05 29.02
CA ASN A 259 -63.41 -1.63 28.64
C ASN A 259 -63.11 -1.21 27.19
N THR A 260 -64.15 -1.27 26.35
CA THR A 260 -64.43 -0.16 25.42
C THR A 260 -65.82 0.39 25.74
N ASN A 261 -65.87 1.62 26.24
CA ASN A 261 -67.08 2.44 26.20
C ASN A 261 -67.48 2.67 24.73
N THR A 262 -68.23 1.75 24.15
CA THR A 262 -69.35 2.00 23.23
C THR A 262 -70.20 0.72 23.24
N GLY A 263 -71.51 0.84 23.48
CA GLY A 263 -72.42 -0.24 23.14
C GLY A 263 -72.31 -0.56 21.63
N PRO A 264 -72.92 -1.65 21.13
CA PRO A 264 -72.91 -1.97 19.71
C PRO A 264 -73.25 -0.72 18.90
N VAL A 265 -72.27 -0.20 18.16
CA VAL A 265 -72.43 1.01 17.36
C VAL A 265 -73.44 0.65 16.27
N ASN A 266 -74.66 1.16 16.39
CA ASN A 266 -75.68 0.95 15.39
C ASN A 266 -75.34 1.81 14.16
N TYR A 267 -74.74 1.18 13.16
CA TYR A 267 -74.36 1.81 11.89
C TYR A 267 -75.55 2.13 10.97
N GLY A 268 -76.79 1.95 11.45
CA GLY A 268 -78.03 2.10 10.69
C GLY A 268 -78.27 0.92 9.74
N ASP A 269 -79.53 0.70 9.34
CA ASP A 269 -79.87 -0.36 8.38
C ASP A 269 -79.63 0.05 6.92
N ASN A 270 -79.52 1.35 6.66
CA ASN A 270 -79.28 1.87 5.31
C ASN A 270 -77.78 2.03 5.03
N VAL A 271 -77.18 0.98 4.46
CA VAL A 271 -75.74 0.93 4.12
C VAL A 271 -75.30 1.88 2.99
N THR A 272 -76.24 2.57 2.32
CA THR A 272 -75.94 3.50 1.22
C THR A 272 -76.00 4.97 1.65
N GLN A 273 -76.39 5.28 2.88
CA GLN A 273 -76.42 6.66 3.37
C GLN A 273 -74.98 7.20 3.55
N VAL A 274 -74.74 8.42 3.09
CA VAL A 274 -73.46 9.13 3.22
C VAL A 274 -73.59 10.32 4.17
N ASP A 275 -72.50 10.68 4.84
CA ASP A 275 -72.40 11.89 5.66
C ASP A 275 -71.94 13.12 4.85
N GLN A 276 -71.67 14.25 5.52
CA GLN A 276 -71.25 15.52 4.89
C GLN A 276 -69.91 15.44 4.15
N TYR A 277 -69.10 14.39 4.39
CA TYR A 277 -67.84 14.14 3.69
C TYR A 277 -68.02 13.14 2.54
N GLY A 278 -69.25 12.68 2.29
CA GLY A 278 -69.54 11.62 1.35
C GLY A 278 -69.14 10.25 1.87
N GLU A 279 -68.95 10.06 3.18
CA GLU A 279 -68.53 8.79 3.76
C GLU A 279 -69.73 7.92 4.18
N THR A 280 -69.70 6.64 3.83
CA THR A 280 -70.70 5.64 4.27
C THR A 280 -70.43 5.15 5.68
N SER A 281 -71.38 4.39 6.24
CA SER A 281 -71.17 3.70 7.52
C SER A 281 -69.94 2.78 7.55
N LEU A 282 -69.47 2.29 6.38
CA LEU A 282 -68.24 1.51 6.28
C LEU A 282 -67.00 2.32 6.69
N PHE A 283 -66.92 3.60 6.31
CA PHE A 283 -65.82 4.48 6.74
C PHE A 283 -65.83 4.69 8.25
N LYS A 284 -67.01 4.82 8.86
CA LYS A 284 -67.16 4.94 10.31
C LYS A 284 -66.70 3.67 11.03
N ALA A 285 -67.08 2.50 10.54
CA ALA A 285 -66.62 1.23 11.09
C ALA A 285 -65.09 1.05 10.97
N VAL A 286 -64.50 1.46 9.83
CA VAL A 286 -63.03 1.49 9.64
C VAL A 286 -62.34 2.47 10.60
N ARG A 287 -62.87 3.69 10.78
CA ARG A 287 -62.32 4.68 11.74
C ARG A 287 -62.36 4.18 13.18
N ASN A 288 -63.38 3.39 13.53
CA ASN A 288 -63.55 2.81 14.84
C ASN A 288 -62.77 1.50 15.03
N ASN A 289 -62.05 1.01 14.02
CA ASN A 289 -61.40 -0.30 14.01
C ASN A 289 -62.36 -1.47 14.34
N ASP A 290 -63.63 -1.33 13.95
CA ASP A 290 -64.70 -2.27 14.27
C ASP A 290 -64.79 -3.38 13.20
N ILE A 291 -63.91 -4.38 13.34
CA ILE A 291 -63.84 -5.54 12.44
C ILE A 291 -65.20 -6.26 12.31
N PRO A 292 -65.93 -6.58 13.40
CA PRO A 292 -67.28 -7.14 13.30
C PRO A 292 -68.27 -6.23 12.56
N GLY A 293 -68.22 -4.92 12.81
CA GLY A 293 -69.03 -3.92 12.13
C GLY A 293 -68.76 -3.87 10.62
N ILE A 294 -67.48 -3.95 10.22
CA ILE A 294 -67.07 -4.02 8.80
C ILE A 294 -67.66 -5.26 8.12
N TYR A 295 -67.51 -6.45 8.71
CA TYR A 295 -68.11 -7.68 8.16
C TYR A 295 -69.63 -7.59 8.05
N THR A 296 -70.28 -7.01 9.06
CA THR A 296 -71.75 -6.84 9.07
C THR A 296 -72.20 -5.89 7.96
N LEU A 297 -71.52 -4.76 7.77
CA LEU A 297 -71.83 -3.78 6.74
C LEU A 297 -71.60 -4.33 5.33
N LEU A 298 -70.50 -5.05 5.11
CA LEU A 298 -70.23 -5.71 3.83
C LEU A 298 -71.26 -6.83 3.56
N GLY A 299 -71.64 -7.61 4.57
CA GLY A 299 -72.69 -8.63 4.49
C GLY A 299 -74.08 -8.06 4.19
N LYS A 300 -74.36 -6.83 4.65
CA LYS A 300 -75.57 -6.05 4.30
C LYS A 300 -75.50 -5.39 2.91
N GLY A 301 -74.43 -5.61 2.14
CA GLY A 301 -74.28 -5.08 0.78
C GLY A 301 -73.69 -3.67 0.69
N SER A 302 -72.99 -3.19 1.73
CA SER A 302 -72.26 -1.92 1.64
C SER A 302 -71.22 -1.95 0.51
N ASN A 303 -71.20 -0.92 -0.31
CA ASN A 303 -70.24 -0.82 -1.41
C ASN A 303 -68.83 -0.57 -0.87
N ILE A 304 -67.99 -1.61 -0.92
CA ILE A 304 -66.59 -1.55 -0.47
C ILE A 304 -65.75 -0.51 -1.22
N ASN A 305 -66.14 -0.17 -2.46
CA ASN A 305 -65.46 0.80 -3.32
C ASN A 305 -66.14 2.18 -3.30
N HIS A 306 -67.02 2.46 -2.35
CA HIS A 306 -67.61 3.79 -2.20
C HIS A 306 -66.53 4.85 -2.01
N LEU A 307 -66.69 6.00 -2.69
CA LEU A 307 -65.74 7.11 -2.68
C LEU A 307 -66.32 8.30 -1.92
N ASN A 308 -65.53 8.87 -1.01
CA ASN A 308 -65.86 10.11 -0.33
C ASN A 308 -65.65 11.34 -1.25
N HIS A 309 -65.92 12.56 -0.78
CA HIS A 309 -65.75 13.79 -1.57
C HIS A 309 -64.29 14.05 -2.02
N LYS A 310 -63.31 13.37 -1.42
CA LYS A 310 -61.89 13.41 -1.83
C LYS A 310 -61.52 12.28 -2.80
N GLN A 311 -62.48 11.53 -3.33
CA GLN A 311 -62.25 10.35 -4.17
C GLN A 311 -61.49 9.21 -3.43
N GLN A 312 -61.58 9.17 -2.10
CA GLN A 312 -60.93 8.15 -1.28
C GLN A 312 -61.93 7.04 -0.95
N ASN A 313 -61.50 5.77 -1.07
CA ASN A 313 -62.23 4.63 -0.53
C ASN A 313 -61.83 4.36 0.94
N ALA A 314 -62.51 3.43 1.61
CA ALA A 314 -62.27 3.11 3.02
C ALA A 314 -60.83 2.62 3.31
N LEU A 315 -60.10 2.15 2.28
CA LEU A 315 -58.70 1.74 2.41
C LEU A 315 -57.78 2.91 2.75
N PHE A 316 -58.04 4.11 2.20
CA PHE A 316 -57.26 5.31 2.56
C PHE A 316 -57.33 5.57 4.06
N THR A 317 -58.53 5.44 4.66
CA THR A 317 -58.73 5.65 6.08
C THR A 317 -58.01 4.59 6.91
N ALA A 318 -58.06 3.32 6.48
CA ALA A 318 -57.35 2.23 7.15
C ALA A 318 -55.82 2.44 7.11
N CYS A 319 -55.26 2.79 5.95
CA CYS A 319 -53.83 3.08 5.76
C CYS A 319 -53.42 4.36 6.50
N GLN A 320 -54.28 5.39 6.55
CA GLN A 320 -54.00 6.63 7.27
C GLN A 320 -53.88 6.42 8.79
N LEU A 321 -54.67 5.48 9.32
CA LEU A 321 -54.73 5.16 10.75
C LEU A 321 -53.78 4.02 11.17
N GLY A 322 -53.10 3.36 10.22
CA GLY A 322 -52.18 2.26 10.51
C GLY A 322 -52.88 1.01 11.02
N PHE A 323 -54.11 0.75 10.58
CA PHE A 323 -54.88 -0.41 11.01
C PHE A 323 -54.61 -1.62 10.10
N ASP A 324 -53.45 -2.26 10.26
CA ASP A 324 -52.98 -3.36 9.40
C ASP A 324 -54.01 -4.49 9.22
N ARG A 325 -54.71 -4.86 10.31
CA ARG A 325 -55.78 -5.88 10.28
C ARG A 325 -56.98 -5.44 9.43
N VAL A 326 -57.32 -4.14 9.46
CA VAL A 326 -58.38 -3.57 8.63
C VAL A 326 -57.92 -3.45 7.18
N VAL A 327 -56.67 -3.07 6.94
CA VAL A 327 -56.05 -3.05 5.59
C VAL A 327 -56.12 -4.44 4.97
N GLN A 328 -55.61 -5.47 5.66
CA GLN A 328 -55.70 -6.88 5.21
C GLN A 328 -57.13 -7.31 4.93
N LEU A 329 -58.07 -6.98 5.83
CA LEU A 329 -59.48 -7.34 5.67
C LEU A 329 -60.07 -6.72 4.41
N LEU A 330 -59.94 -5.40 4.23
CA LEU A 330 -60.52 -4.69 3.08
C LEU A 330 -59.93 -5.20 1.76
N VAL A 331 -58.62 -5.44 1.76
CA VAL A 331 -57.88 -6.02 0.63
C VAL A 331 -58.38 -7.43 0.29
N ASN A 332 -58.58 -8.30 1.28
CA ASN A 332 -59.14 -9.65 1.08
C ASN A 332 -60.58 -9.61 0.55
N GLN A 333 -61.31 -8.53 0.84
CA GLN A 333 -62.66 -8.26 0.31
C GLN A 333 -62.63 -7.58 -1.07
N LYS A 334 -61.48 -7.57 -1.76
CA LYS A 334 -61.28 -7.07 -3.13
C LYS A 334 -61.62 -5.58 -3.31
N ILE A 335 -61.33 -4.76 -2.30
CA ILE A 335 -61.35 -3.30 -2.45
C ILE A 335 -60.37 -2.85 -3.56
N ASN A 336 -60.68 -1.75 -4.26
CA ASN A 336 -59.79 -1.16 -5.25
C ASN A 336 -58.55 -0.56 -4.58
N VAL A 337 -57.46 -1.32 -4.55
CA VAL A 337 -56.18 -0.90 -3.95
C VAL A 337 -55.47 0.23 -4.71
N ASN A 338 -55.86 0.50 -5.96
CA ASN A 338 -55.25 1.50 -6.83
C ASN A 338 -56.10 2.77 -7.00
N GLN A 339 -57.11 2.97 -6.15
CA GLN A 339 -57.93 4.19 -6.16
C GLN A 339 -57.04 5.43 -5.95
N LYS A 340 -57.22 6.45 -6.79
CA LYS A 340 -56.54 7.74 -6.66
C LYS A 340 -57.49 8.75 -6.01
N ASP A 341 -56.97 9.51 -5.06
CA ASP A 341 -57.70 10.65 -4.49
C ASP A 341 -57.59 11.89 -5.40
N THR A 342 -58.16 13.02 -4.97
CA THR A 342 -58.11 14.29 -5.71
C THR A 342 -56.70 14.85 -5.93
N LEU A 343 -55.69 14.35 -5.21
CA LEU A 343 -54.28 14.73 -5.34
C LEU A 343 -53.45 13.68 -6.10
N ASN A 344 -54.10 12.71 -6.75
CA ASN A 344 -53.46 11.55 -7.36
C ASN A 344 -52.72 10.63 -6.38
N MET A 345 -52.96 10.75 -5.07
CA MET A 345 -52.37 9.87 -4.07
C MET A 345 -53.09 8.52 -4.10
N THR A 346 -52.33 7.44 -4.00
CA THR A 346 -52.85 6.08 -3.83
C THR A 346 -52.68 5.62 -2.38
N PRO A 347 -53.42 4.59 -1.93
CA PRO A 347 -53.18 3.97 -0.63
C PRO A 347 -51.72 3.55 -0.44
N LEU A 348 -51.06 3.06 -1.50
CA LEU A 348 -49.64 2.70 -1.48
C LEU A 348 -48.74 3.91 -1.20
N LEU A 349 -48.92 5.03 -1.91
CA LEU A 349 -48.14 6.25 -1.70
C LEU A 349 -48.36 6.83 -0.29
N LEU A 350 -49.59 6.76 0.22
CA LEU A 350 -49.91 7.18 1.58
C LEU A 350 -49.19 6.31 2.63
N SER A 351 -49.24 4.98 2.48
CA SER A 351 -48.53 4.05 3.37
C SER A 351 -47.01 4.26 3.34
N ILE A 352 -46.44 4.56 2.16
CA ILE A 352 -45.01 4.92 2.02
C ILE A 352 -44.69 6.22 2.78
N GLN A 353 -45.50 7.27 2.63
CA GLN A 353 -45.31 8.54 3.36
C GLN A 353 -45.43 8.37 4.89
N LYS A 354 -46.13 7.34 5.35
CA LYS A 354 -46.24 6.99 6.77
C LYS A 354 -45.09 6.08 7.24
N GLY A 355 -44.39 5.42 6.32
CA GLY A 355 -43.39 4.40 6.63
C GLY A 355 -43.98 3.08 7.10
N ASP A 356 -45.23 2.81 6.73
CA ASP A 356 -45.93 1.60 7.14
C ASP A 356 -45.54 0.44 6.20
N SER A 357 -44.45 -0.23 6.53
CA SER A 357 -43.90 -1.34 5.73
C SER A 357 -44.86 -2.53 5.64
N LEU A 358 -45.71 -2.75 6.64
CA LEU A 358 -46.72 -3.82 6.66
C LEU A 358 -47.84 -3.50 5.66
N SER A 359 -48.45 -2.33 5.74
CA SER A 359 -49.46 -1.91 4.76
C SER A 359 -48.89 -1.87 3.34
N VAL A 360 -47.66 -1.38 3.15
CA VAL A 360 -46.98 -1.42 1.84
C VAL A 360 -46.90 -2.86 1.31
N GLY A 361 -46.50 -3.81 2.15
CA GLY A 361 -46.44 -5.23 1.79
C GLY A 361 -47.78 -5.79 1.34
N PHE A 362 -48.82 -5.62 2.17
CA PHE A 362 -50.15 -6.13 1.84
C PHE A 362 -50.72 -5.52 0.56
N LEU A 363 -50.52 -4.21 0.35
CA LEU A 363 -50.97 -3.52 -0.85
C LEU A 363 -50.26 -4.05 -2.10
N LEU A 364 -48.93 -4.20 -2.05
CA LEU A 364 -48.13 -4.71 -3.16
C LEU A 364 -48.46 -6.17 -3.50
N GLU A 365 -48.67 -7.03 -2.50
CA GLU A 365 -49.10 -8.42 -2.70
C GLU A 365 -50.49 -8.51 -3.35
N SER A 366 -51.30 -7.48 -3.17
CA SER A 366 -52.70 -7.45 -3.59
C SER A 366 -52.94 -6.64 -4.87
N GLY A 367 -51.87 -6.39 -5.64
CA GLY A 367 -51.95 -5.77 -6.95
C GLY A 367 -51.87 -4.24 -6.95
N ALA A 368 -51.36 -3.62 -5.88
CA ALA A 368 -51.01 -2.21 -5.93
C ALA A 368 -49.91 -1.96 -6.98
N LEU A 369 -50.10 -0.96 -7.83
CA LEU A 369 -49.24 -0.69 -8.98
C LEU A 369 -47.99 0.09 -8.57
N ALA A 370 -46.90 -0.63 -8.26
CA ALA A 370 -45.61 -0.02 -7.91
C ALA A 370 -44.97 0.80 -9.05
N ASN A 371 -45.35 0.50 -10.30
CA ASN A 371 -44.85 1.17 -11.50
C ASN A 371 -45.60 2.47 -11.86
N GLN A 372 -46.63 2.85 -11.10
CA GLN A 372 -47.40 4.06 -11.35
C GLN A 372 -47.13 5.15 -10.31
N GLY A 373 -46.94 6.38 -10.79
CA GLY A 373 -46.64 7.53 -9.92
C GLY A 373 -45.17 7.57 -9.50
N ASN A 374 -44.87 8.41 -8.51
CA ASN A 374 -43.53 8.69 -8.02
C ASN A 374 -43.14 7.80 -6.83
N VAL A 375 -43.41 6.49 -6.90
CA VAL A 375 -43.26 5.54 -5.78
C VAL A 375 -41.82 5.53 -5.25
N VAL A 376 -40.81 5.44 -6.12
CA VAL A 376 -39.39 5.45 -5.71
C VAL A 376 -39.01 6.79 -5.08
N ASP A 377 -39.44 7.91 -5.67
CA ASP A 377 -39.24 9.24 -5.08
C ASP A 377 -39.93 9.34 -3.71
N ALA A 378 -41.14 8.83 -3.55
CA ALA A 378 -41.86 8.84 -2.28
C ALA A 378 -41.11 8.07 -1.18
N VAL A 379 -40.45 6.95 -1.52
CA VAL A 379 -39.58 6.22 -0.58
C VAL A 379 -38.32 7.02 -0.25
N LEU A 380 -37.72 7.70 -1.23
CA LEU A 380 -36.54 8.56 -1.02
C LEU A 380 -36.85 9.86 -0.28
N ASP A 381 -38.08 10.38 -0.39
CA ASP A 381 -38.56 11.61 0.24
C ASP A 381 -39.09 11.35 1.66
N TYR A 382 -39.60 10.13 1.93
CA TYR A 382 -39.94 9.68 3.28
C TYR A 382 -38.73 9.71 4.24
N ASN A 383 -37.50 9.63 3.70
CA ASN A 383 -36.29 9.42 4.48
C ASN A 383 -35.95 10.57 5.45
N LYS A 384 -36.21 10.33 6.74
CA LYS A 384 -35.30 10.77 7.81
C LYS A 384 -34.09 9.82 7.81
N ALA A 385 -32.87 10.36 7.83
CA ALA A 385 -31.63 9.59 7.68
C ALA A 385 -31.56 8.33 8.60
N SER A 386 -31.20 7.19 8.01
CA SER A 386 -30.94 5.86 8.64
C SER A 386 -32.13 5.00 9.10
N ASN A 387 -33.25 4.98 8.38
CA ASN A 387 -34.32 4.02 8.67
C ASN A 387 -34.20 2.72 7.86
N LYS A 388 -33.94 1.59 8.53
CA LYS A 388 -33.99 0.23 7.94
C LYS A 388 -35.30 -0.06 7.20
N ASP A 389 -36.40 0.56 7.66
CA ASP A 389 -37.71 0.40 7.04
C ASP A 389 -37.76 1.01 5.63
N ALA A 390 -37.02 2.09 5.37
CA ALA A 390 -36.95 2.70 4.04
C ALA A 390 -36.19 1.81 3.05
N GLY A 391 -35.15 1.11 3.51
CA GLY A 391 -34.45 0.09 2.72
C GLY A 391 -35.36 -1.10 2.38
N LEU A 392 -36.12 -1.59 3.36
CA LEU A 392 -37.09 -2.66 3.19
C LEU A 392 -38.20 -2.26 2.21
N ILE A 393 -38.84 -1.10 2.42
CA ILE A 393 -39.88 -0.57 1.54
C ILE A 393 -39.33 -0.39 0.12
N MET A 394 -38.11 0.17 -0.04
CA MET A 394 -37.47 0.33 -1.35
C MET A 394 -37.32 -1.02 -2.06
N ARG A 395 -36.83 -2.03 -1.35
CA ARG A 395 -36.68 -3.38 -1.91
C ARG A 395 -38.02 -3.95 -2.35
N MET A 396 -39.06 -3.83 -1.52
CA MET A 396 -40.41 -4.33 -1.84
C MET A 396 -41.00 -3.66 -3.09
N VAL A 397 -40.90 -2.33 -3.21
CA VAL A 397 -41.46 -1.62 -4.38
C VAL A 397 -40.65 -1.92 -5.66
N VAL A 398 -39.33 -2.00 -5.56
CA VAL A 398 -38.44 -2.30 -6.70
C VAL A 398 -38.67 -3.73 -7.20
N GLU A 399 -38.76 -4.72 -6.30
CA GLU A 399 -39.07 -6.12 -6.66
C GLU A 399 -40.45 -6.26 -7.34
N LYS A 400 -41.38 -5.35 -7.05
CA LYS A 400 -42.72 -5.28 -7.66
C LYS A 400 -42.78 -4.41 -8.92
N GLY A 401 -41.63 -4.03 -9.47
CA GLY A 401 -41.53 -3.36 -10.77
C GLY A 401 -41.66 -1.84 -10.72
N ALA A 402 -41.34 -1.20 -9.59
CA ALA A 402 -41.25 0.26 -9.54
C ALA A 402 -40.25 0.80 -10.58
N LEU A 403 -40.60 1.91 -11.24
CA LEU A 403 -39.75 2.51 -12.27
C LEU A 403 -38.51 3.17 -11.64
N VAL A 404 -37.34 2.63 -11.96
CA VAL A 404 -36.04 3.15 -11.49
C VAL A 404 -35.36 3.97 -12.59
N ASN A 405 -34.71 5.08 -12.22
CA ASN A 405 -33.93 5.93 -13.12
C ASN A 405 -32.59 6.34 -12.47
N PRO A 406 -31.64 6.95 -13.21
CA PRO A 406 -30.32 7.33 -12.69
C PRO A 406 -30.37 8.32 -11.52
N GLY A 407 -31.33 9.24 -11.52
CA GLY A 407 -31.50 10.24 -10.48
C GLY A 407 -31.79 9.64 -9.11
N HIS A 408 -32.43 8.46 -9.06
CA HIS A 408 -32.69 7.75 -7.81
C HIS A 408 -31.40 7.25 -7.16
N PHE A 409 -30.44 6.74 -7.94
CA PHE A 409 -29.13 6.32 -7.43
C PHE A 409 -28.33 7.51 -6.89
N ASN A 410 -28.29 8.61 -7.65
CA ASN A 410 -27.62 9.85 -7.21
C ASN A 410 -28.21 10.36 -5.90
N ARG A 411 -29.55 10.40 -5.77
CA ARG A 411 -30.22 10.86 -4.56
C ARG A 411 -29.95 9.94 -3.37
N ALA A 412 -30.05 8.62 -3.54
CA ALA A 412 -29.74 7.65 -2.49
C ALA A 412 -28.27 7.75 -2.02
N ALA A 413 -27.32 7.92 -2.95
CA ALA A 413 -25.90 8.12 -2.64
C ALA A 413 -25.64 9.45 -1.91
N LEU A 414 -26.27 10.56 -2.34
CA LEU A 414 -26.16 11.87 -1.69
C LEU A 414 -26.72 11.86 -0.25
N GLN A 415 -27.80 11.11 -0.04
CA GLN A 415 -28.40 10.85 1.27
C GLN A 415 -27.57 9.89 2.14
N ASN A 416 -26.55 9.24 1.57
CA ASN A 416 -25.76 8.19 2.22
C ASN A 416 -26.60 7.00 2.72
N ASN A 417 -27.71 6.70 2.02
CA ASN A 417 -28.60 5.60 2.38
C ASN A 417 -28.17 4.32 1.64
N THR A 418 -27.31 3.54 2.30
CA THR A 418 -26.77 2.30 1.75
C THR A 418 -27.84 1.26 1.45
N GLU A 419 -28.87 1.14 2.28
CA GLU A 419 -29.89 0.08 2.17
C GLU A 419 -30.83 0.33 0.98
N SER A 420 -31.27 1.58 0.81
CA SER A 420 -32.04 1.98 -0.38
C SER A 420 -31.18 1.91 -1.64
N PHE A 421 -29.89 2.29 -1.57
CA PHE A 421 -28.98 2.18 -2.71
C PHE A 421 -28.76 0.72 -3.14
N ASP A 422 -28.53 -0.18 -2.17
CA ASP A 422 -28.42 -1.63 -2.39
C ASP A 422 -29.70 -2.19 -3.01
N ALA A 423 -30.87 -1.83 -2.47
CA ALA A 423 -32.16 -2.25 -3.03
C ALA A 423 -32.37 -1.78 -4.48
N LEU A 424 -31.98 -0.53 -4.81
CA LEU A 424 -32.03 -0.02 -6.17
C LEU A 424 -31.08 -0.79 -7.12
N SER A 425 -29.94 -1.26 -6.60
CA SER A 425 -28.92 -1.98 -7.37
C SER A 425 -29.34 -3.38 -7.84
N ILE A 426 -30.47 -3.92 -7.36
CA ILE A 426 -31.03 -5.21 -7.81
C ILE A 426 -31.30 -5.21 -9.32
N HIS A 427 -31.66 -4.05 -9.90
CA HIS A 427 -31.86 -3.90 -11.35
C HIS A 427 -30.59 -3.41 -12.08
N ALA A 428 -29.42 -3.68 -11.50
CA ALA A 428 -28.05 -3.39 -11.94
C ALA A 428 -27.94 -2.80 -13.36
N ASP A 429 -28.08 -1.48 -13.42
CA ASP A 429 -28.25 -0.75 -14.66
C ASP A 429 -26.90 -0.20 -15.16
N LYS A 430 -26.82 0.13 -16.45
CA LYS A 430 -25.62 0.69 -17.12
C LYS A 430 -25.04 1.93 -16.41
N TYR A 431 -25.86 2.62 -15.62
CA TYR A 431 -25.55 3.86 -14.93
C TYR A 431 -24.51 3.71 -13.81
N LEU A 432 -24.38 2.53 -13.20
CA LEU A 432 -23.39 2.28 -12.15
C LEU A 432 -21.95 2.13 -12.69
N ARG A 433 -21.76 2.09 -14.02
CA ARG A 433 -20.44 2.10 -14.66
C ARG A 433 -19.80 3.49 -14.65
N GLU A 434 -20.62 4.54 -14.56
CA GLU A 434 -20.13 5.91 -14.56
C GLU A 434 -19.56 6.28 -13.19
N ASN A 435 -18.48 7.07 -13.19
CA ASN A 435 -17.78 7.42 -11.95
C ASN A 435 -18.53 8.45 -11.09
N GLU A 436 -19.61 9.06 -11.57
CA GLU A 436 -20.31 10.13 -10.83
C GLU A 436 -20.81 9.66 -9.46
N ILE A 437 -21.46 8.51 -9.40
CA ILE A 437 -21.96 7.95 -8.13
C ILE A 437 -20.79 7.51 -7.23
N LEU A 438 -19.73 6.98 -7.82
CA LEU A 438 -18.52 6.61 -7.09
C LEU A 438 -17.87 7.84 -6.43
N GLU A 439 -17.84 9.00 -7.11
CA GLU A 439 -17.34 10.26 -6.52
C GLU A 439 -18.20 10.73 -5.35
N ILE A 440 -19.52 10.55 -5.42
CA ILE A 440 -20.42 10.83 -4.30
C ILE A 440 -20.07 9.90 -3.13
N ALA A 441 -19.91 8.59 -3.38
CA ALA A 441 -19.55 7.62 -2.35
C ALA A 441 -18.19 7.92 -1.69
N ILE A 442 -17.20 8.37 -2.47
CA ILE A 442 -15.89 8.83 -1.99
C ILE A 442 -16.05 10.07 -1.10
N THR A 443 -16.79 11.07 -1.56
CA THR A 443 -17.06 12.29 -0.78
C THR A 443 -17.75 11.99 0.55
N LYS A 444 -18.62 10.97 0.57
CA LYS A 444 -19.33 10.51 1.78
C LYS A 444 -18.54 9.50 2.60
N LYS A 445 -17.37 9.06 2.13
CA LYS A 445 -16.56 7.97 2.72
C LYS A 445 -17.36 6.69 2.96
N ASN A 446 -18.25 6.32 2.04
CA ASN A 446 -19.09 5.14 2.16
C ASN A 446 -18.55 3.97 1.31
N PRO A 447 -17.87 2.99 1.92
CA PRO A 447 -17.24 1.91 1.17
C PRO A 447 -18.25 0.91 0.58
N VAL A 448 -19.48 0.83 1.11
CA VAL A 448 -20.49 -0.13 0.62
C VAL A 448 -21.05 0.34 -0.73
N ILE A 449 -21.44 1.61 -0.83
CA ILE A 449 -21.91 2.20 -2.09
C ILE A 449 -20.80 2.15 -3.14
N ALA A 450 -19.57 2.51 -2.76
CA ALA A 450 -18.42 2.42 -3.65
C ALA A 450 -18.17 0.98 -4.11
N ASN A 451 -18.30 -0.02 -3.23
CA ASN A 451 -18.14 -1.43 -3.59
C ASN A 451 -19.17 -1.86 -4.64
N ILE A 452 -20.44 -1.50 -4.47
CA ILE A 452 -21.49 -1.78 -5.45
C ILE A 452 -21.17 -1.12 -6.80
N CYS A 453 -20.68 0.12 -6.81
CA CYS A 453 -20.28 0.80 -8.05
C CYS A 453 -19.12 0.08 -8.76
N VAL A 454 -18.07 -0.30 -8.03
CA VAL A 454 -16.89 -0.99 -8.58
C VAL A 454 -17.27 -2.39 -9.08
N GLU A 455 -18.14 -3.12 -8.36
CA GLU A 455 -18.67 -4.41 -8.80
C GLU A 455 -19.36 -4.31 -10.17
N ASN A 456 -20.03 -3.19 -10.43
CA ASN A 456 -20.78 -2.91 -11.65
C ASN A 456 -19.97 -2.19 -12.75
N GLY A 457 -18.67 -1.95 -12.55
CA GLY A 457 -17.75 -1.47 -13.58
C GLY A 457 -17.29 -0.01 -13.46
N ALA A 458 -17.55 0.66 -12.33
CA ALA A 458 -16.91 1.94 -12.02
C ALA A 458 -15.39 1.78 -11.77
N SER A 459 -14.66 2.90 -11.64
CA SER A 459 -13.20 2.90 -11.49
C SER A 459 -12.71 2.09 -10.29
N ALA A 460 -12.06 0.95 -10.57
CA ALA A 460 -11.44 0.11 -9.57
C ALA A 460 -10.31 0.83 -8.81
N GLU A 461 -9.55 1.71 -9.47
CA GLU A 461 -8.48 2.48 -8.81
C GLU A 461 -9.01 3.43 -7.75
N LYS A 462 -10.09 4.17 -8.05
CA LYS A 462 -10.71 5.08 -7.09
C LYS A 462 -11.39 4.32 -5.94
N GLY A 463 -11.98 3.17 -6.26
CA GLY A 463 -12.49 2.23 -5.26
C GLY A 463 -11.39 1.76 -4.30
N LEU A 464 -10.22 1.41 -4.84
CA LEU A 464 -9.08 0.97 -4.05
C LEU A 464 -8.59 2.05 -3.10
N ASP A 465 -8.44 3.30 -3.59
CA ASP A 465 -8.01 4.43 -2.78
C ASP A 465 -8.95 4.67 -1.58
N LEU A 466 -10.27 4.64 -1.82
CA LEU A 466 -11.26 4.75 -0.73
C LEU A 466 -11.23 3.54 0.21
N GLY A 467 -11.05 2.33 -0.33
CA GLY A 467 -10.93 1.10 0.46
C GLY A 467 -9.76 1.16 1.43
N ILE A 468 -8.61 1.69 0.98
CA ILE A 468 -7.42 1.93 1.81
C ILE A 468 -7.71 3.01 2.86
N GLU A 469 -8.30 4.14 2.46
CA GLU A 469 -8.63 5.24 3.39
C GLU A 469 -9.57 4.80 4.51
N THR A 470 -10.56 3.97 4.18
CA THR A 470 -11.58 3.46 5.11
C THR A 470 -11.20 2.15 5.78
N SER A 471 -10.02 1.58 5.45
CA SER A 471 -9.60 0.23 5.88
C SER A 471 -10.64 -0.87 5.58
N ASN A 472 -11.41 -0.72 4.50
CA ASN A 472 -12.45 -1.67 4.12
C ASN A 472 -11.88 -2.77 3.21
N THR A 473 -11.62 -3.94 3.79
CA THR A 473 -11.05 -5.09 3.09
C THR A 473 -11.88 -5.53 1.88
N GLN A 474 -13.22 -5.49 1.97
CA GLN A 474 -14.09 -5.94 0.88
C GLN A 474 -13.97 -5.03 -0.35
N LEU A 475 -13.98 -3.72 -0.16
CA LEU A 475 -13.81 -2.77 -1.26
C LEU A 475 -12.42 -2.89 -1.88
N ILE A 476 -11.38 -3.07 -1.07
CA ILE A 476 -10.02 -3.32 -1.56
C ILE A 476 -10.00 -4.57 -2.45
N THR A 477 -10.56 -5.68 -1.99
CA THR A 477 -10.48 -6.96 -2.70
C THR A 477 -11.30 -6.97 -3.98
N THR A 478 -12.51 -6.39 -3.93
CA THR A 478 -13.31 -6.13 -5.13
C THR A 478 -12.52 -5.28 -6.13
N SER A 479 -11.92 -4.18 -5.70
CA SER A 479 -11.14 -3.29 -6.59
C SER A 479 -9.98 -4.01 -7.26
N LEU A 480 -9.24 -4.84 -6.51
CA LEU A 480 -8.16 -5.67 -7.08
C LEU A 480 -8.67 -6.70 -8.08
N SER A 481 -9.81 -7.36 -7.79
CA SER A 481 -10.46 -8.30 -8.71
C SER A 481 -10.93 -7.63 -10.00
N LYS A 482 -11.27 -6.33 -9.94
CA LYS A 482 -11.67 -5.50 -11.07
C LYS A 482 -10.51 -4.80 -11.79
N GLY A 483 -9.26 -5.11 -11.42
CA GLY A 483 -8.07 -4.70 -12.17
C GLY A 483 -7.25 -3.56 -11.57
N ALA A 484 -7.56 -3.09 -10.35
CA ALA A 484 -6.72 -2.08 -9.69
C ALA A 484 -5.29 -2.58 -9.41
N ASP A 485 -4.31 -1.66 -9.37
CA ASP A 485 -2.91 -1.94 -9.06
C ASP A 485 -2.74 -2.34 -7.59
N ALA A 486 -2.32 -3.59 -7.37
CA ALA A 486 -2.12 -4.15 -6.04
C ALA A 486 -0.99 -3.49 -5.24
N LYS A 487 -0.08 -2.71 -5.85
CA LYS A 487 1.07 -2.14 -5.12
C LYS A 487 0.65 -1.26 -3.94
N LYS A 488 -0.37 -0.40 -4.12
CA LYS A 488 -0.91 0.44 -3.03
C LYS A 488 -1.52 -0.41 -1.91
N ALA A 489 -2.29 -1.44 -2.28
CA ALA A 489 -2.94 -2.35 -1.36
C ALA A 489 -1.91 -3.16 -0.54
N ILE A 490 -0.86 -3.64 -1.20
CA ILE A 490 0.26 -4.38 -0.60
C ILE A 490 1.00 -3.51 0.41
N LYS A 491 1.34 -2.27 0.04
CA LYS A 491 1.98 -1.32 0.94
C LYS A 491 1.15 -1.09 2.19
N PHE A 492 -0.15 -0.81 2.01
CA PHE A 492 -1.08 -0.63 3.11
C PHE A 492 -1.19 -1.88 4.00
N ALA A 493 -1.29 -3.07 3.39
CA ALA A 493 -1.35 -4.34 4.13
C ALA A 493 -0.11 -4.57 5.01
N ILE A 494 1.09 -4.30 4.48
CA ILE A 494 2.35 -4.43 5.22
C ILE A 494 2.45 -3.36 6.33
N ASP A 495 2.19 -2.08 6.00
CA ASP A 495 2.26 -0.99 6.97
C ASP A 495 1.24 -1.15 8.12
N SER A 496 0.08 -1.73 7.84
CA SER A 496 -0.98 -2.04 8.83
C SER A 496 -0.82 -3.41 9.50
N LYS A 497 0.20 -4.20 9.15
CA LYS A 497 0.43 -5.58 9.64
C LYS A 497 -0.76 -6.52 9.39
N ASN A 498 -1.50 -6.30 8.31
CA ASN A 498 -2.65 -7.10 7.92
C ASN A 498 -2.21 -8.24 6.98
N SER A 499 -1.75 -9.34 7.57
CA SER A 499 -1.29 -10.53 6.84
C SER A 499 -2.38 -11.15 5.96
N ALA A 500 -3.65 -11.14 6.41
CA ALA A 500 -4.77 -11.67 5.64
C ALA A 500 -5.02 -10.86 4.36
N LEU A 501 -4.92 -9.53 4.44
CA LEU A 501 -5.05 -8.67 3.27
C LEU A 501 -3.87 -8.87 2.31
N LEU A 502 -2.64 -8.99 2.81
CA LEU A 502 -1.47 -9.25 1.95
C LEU A 502 -1.58 -10.60 1.22
N ASP A 503 -1.97 -11.66 1.93
CA ASP A 503 -2.20 -12.98 1.35
C ASP A 503 -3.25 -12.95 0.24
N LEU A 504 -4.31 -12.17 0.44
CA LEU A 504 -5.37 -11.98 -0.54
C LEU A 504 -4.91 -11.14 -1.75
N CYS A 505 -4.13 -10.08 -1.52
CA CYS A 505 -3.53 -9.28 -2.60
C CYS A 505 -2.67 -10.17 -3.51
N LEU A 506 -1.80 -11.00 -2.92
CA LEU A 506 -0.91 -11.90 -3.67
C LEU A 506 -1.65 -13.09 -4.29
N THR A 507 -2.79 -13.51 -3.72
CA THR A 507 -3.69 -14.48 -4.35
C THR A 507 -4.27 -13.94 -5.66
N LEU A 508 -4.72 -12.68 -5.65
CA LEU A 508 -5.33 -12.04 -6.81
C LEU A 508 -4.31 -11.60 -7.86
N LYS A 509 -3.12 -11.15 -7.43
CA LYS A 509 -2.07 -10.56 -8.29
C LYS A 509 -0.69 -11.13 -7.99
N LYS A 510 -0.48 -12.40 -8.33
CA LYS A 510 0.77 -13.16 -8.02
C LYS A 510 2.05 -12.53 -8.59
N ASP A 511 1.94 -11.81 -9.68
CA ASP A 511 3.04 -11.09 -10.33
C ASP A 511 3.65 -9.98 -9.46
N THR A 512 2.91 -9.48 -8.46
CA THR A 512 3.37 -8.43 -7.55
C THR A 512 4.17 -8.92 -6.35
N LYS A 513 4.41 -10.24 -6.24
CA LYS A 513 5.16 -10.87 -5.13
C LYS A 513 6.56 -10.27 -4.91
N ASP A 514 7.26 -9.89 -5.98
CA ASP A 514 8.64 -9.39 -5.88
C ASP A 514 8.65 -7.95 -5.33
N TYR A 515 7.66 -7.13 -5.70
CA TYR A 515 7.45 -5.82 -5.10
C TYR A 515 7.08 -5.94 -3.61
N ALA A 516 6.17 -6.86 -3.27
CA ALA A 516 5.79 -7.11 -1.89
C ALA A 516 6.98 -7.58 -1.05
N MET A 517 7.82 -8.46 -1.60
CA MET A 517 9.03 -8.95 -0.96
C MET A 517 10.01 -7.82 -0.65
N ASP A 518 10.25 -6.95 -1.62
CA ASP A 518 11.21 -5.86 -1.49
C ASP A 518 10.77 -4.78 -0.48
N TYR A 519 9.46 -4.50 -0.43
CA TYR A 519 8.86 -3.61 0.58
C TYR A 519 8.82 -4.25 1.97
N ALA A 520 8.47 -5.53 2.09
CA ALA A 520 8.49 -6.26 3.35
C ALA A 520 9.91 -6.31 3.96
N ALA A 521 10.93 -6.52 3.11
CA ALA A 521 12.33 -6.47 3.51
C ALA A 521 12.75 -5.08 4.01
N GLU A 522 12.29 -4.00 3.36
CA GLU A 522 12.51 -2.62 3.84
C GLU A 522 11.93 -2.37 5.23
N LYS A 523 10.74 -2.93 5.48
CA LYS A 523 10.06 -2.85 6.78
C LYS A 523 10.57 -3.86 7.80
N LYS A 524 11.50 -4.74 7.40
CA LYS A 524 12.01 -5.84 8.23
C LYS A 524 10.89 -6.75 8.76
N ASP A 525 9.82 -6.90 7.98
CA ASP A 525 8.64 -7.69 8.36
C ASP A 525 8.78 -9.14 7.87
N SER A 526 9.20 -10.02 8.78
CA SER A 526 9.35 -11.45 8.52
C SER A 526 8.04 -12.17 8.20
N VAL A 527 6.91 -11.72 8.74
CA VAL A 527 5.60 -12.33 8.47
C VAL A 527 5.18 -12.04 7.04
N SER A 528 5.34 -10.79 6.61
CA SER A 528 5.05 -10.38 5.23
C SER A 528 6.00 -11.04 4.22
N MET A 529 7.29 -11.18 4.55
CA MET A 529 8.25 -11.92 3.72
C MET A 529 7.88 -13.41 3.62
N ASP A 530 7.41 -14.05 4.70
CA ASP A 530 6.94 -15.45 4.65
C ASP A 530 5.77 -15.63 3.70
N ILE A 531 4.83 -14.68 3.67
CA ILE A 531 3.73 -14.68 2.72
C ILE A 531 4.27 -14.51 1.29
N CYS A 532 5.21 -13.59 1.06
CA CYS A 532 5.79 -13.42 -0.28
C CYS A 532 6.50 -14.70 -0.77
N ILE A 533 7.25 -15.38 0.11
CA ILE A 533 7.91 -16.67 -0.20
C ILE A 533 6.89 -17.75 -0.55
N LYS A 534 5.75 -17.83 0.17
CA LYS A 534 4.64 -18.74 -0.15
C LYS A 534 4.15 -18.59 -1.60
N TYR A 535 4.18 -17.37 -2.16
CA TYR A 535 3.78 -17.10 -3.55
C TYR A 535 4.95 -17.16 -4.56
N GLY A 536 6.14 -17.62 -4.15
CA GLY A 536 7.30 -17.79 -5.01
C GLY A 536 8.25 -16.58 -5.05
N GLY A 537 8.14 -15.64 -4.10
CA GLY A 537 9.15 -14.61 -3.88
C GLY A 537 10.46 -15.24 -3.39
N SER A 538 11.60 -14.70 -3.83
CA SER A 538 12.91 -15.22 -3.44
C SER A 538 13.54 -14.37 -2.34
N ILE A 539 14.01 -14.98 -1.25
CA ILE A 539 14.77 -14.27 -0.22
C ILE A 539 16.11 -13.73 -0.76
N ASN A 540 16.69 -14.38 -1.78
CA ASN A 540 17.97 -13.99 -2.36
C ASN A 540 17.95 -12.61 -3.01
N THR A 541 16.81 -12.19 -3.56
CA THR A 541 16.71 -10.87 -4.22
C THR A 541 16.80 -9.72 -3.22
N VAL A 542 16.38 -9.96 -1.97
CA VAL A 542 16.36 -8.94 -0.91
C VAL A 542 17.42 -9.17 0.18
N PHE A 543 18.10 -10.32 0.20
CA PHE A 543 19.06 -10.66 1.25
C PHE A 543 20.20 -9.63 1.42
N PRO A 544 20.81 -9.05 0.36
CA PRO A 544 21.79 -7.98 0.53
C PRO A 544 21.24 -6.76 1.29
N LYS A 545 19.97 -6.40 1.09
CA LYS A 545 19.27 -5.31 1.77
C LYS A 545 19.02 -5.65 3.26
N LEU A 546 18.70 -6.91 3.55
CA LEU A 546 18.59 -7.38 4.94
C LEU A 546 19.93 -7.24 5.68
N VAL A 547 21.03 -7.61 5.01
CA VAL A 547 22.39 -7.46 5.57
C VAL A 547 22.78 -6.00 5.76
N GLU A 548 22.44 -5.13 4.80
CA GLU A 548 22.67 -3.68 4.93
C GLU A 548 22.00 -3.09 6.17
N SER A 549 20.84 -3.63 6.56
CA SER A 549 20.07 -3.15 7.70
C SER A 549 20.73 -3.38 9.07
N ASN A 550 21.80 -4.18 9.10
CA ASN A 550 22.62 -4.49 10.27
C ASN A 550 21.89 -5.15 11.45
N ASP A 551 20.71 -5.72 11.19
CA ASP A 551 19.88 -6.37 12.21
C ASP A 551 20.14 -7.88 12.20
N MET A 552 20.82 -8.38 13.24
CA MET A 552 21.20 -9.79 13.35
C MET A 552 20.00 -10.73 13.24
N ASN A 553 18.84 -10.35 13.78
CA ASN A 553 17.65 -11.20 13.78
C ASN A 553 17.08 -11.33 12.37
N ILE A 554 17.01 -10.22 11.61
CA ILE A 554 16.46 -10.26 10.25
C ILE A 554 17.40 -10.96 9.28
N ILE A 555 18.71 -10.82 9.46
CA ILE A 555 19.70 -11.53 8.65
C ILE A 555 19.64 -13.03 8.94
N GLN A 556 19.60 -13.42 10.22
CA GLN A 556 19.44 -14.83 10.61
C GLN A 556 18.13 -15.41 10.08
N TYR A 557 17.04 -14.64 10.10
CA TYR A 557 15.78 -15.03 9.46
C TYR A 557 15.97 -15.30 7.96
N GLY A 558 16.65 -14.40 7.22
CA GLY A 558 16.92 -14.60 5.79
C GLY A 558 17.73 -15.87 5.51
N LEU A 559 18.76 -16.13 6.32
CA LEU A 559 19.57 -17.36 6.25
C LEU A 559 18.72 -18.62 6.53
N ASN A 560 17.86 -18.58 7.54
CA ASN A 560 16.92 -19.67 7.85
C ASN A 560 15.90 -19.93 6.73
N LYS A 561 15.69 -18.97 5.83
CA LYS A 561 14.87 -19.12 4.61
C LYS A 561 15.70 -19.49 3.38
N ASN A 562 16.89 -20.07 3.58
CA ASN A 562 17.81 -20.53 2.54
C ASN A 562 18.34 -19.43 1.63
N ALA A 563 18.58 -18.22 2.17
CA ALA A 563 19.31 -17.21 1.43
C ALA A 563 20.76 -17.66 1.16
N ASP A 564 21.29 -17.42 -0.05
CA ASP A 564 22.72 -17.59 -0.36
C ASP A 564 23.51 -16.57 0.47
N PRO A 565 24.28 -17.01 1.49
CA PRO A 565 24.99 -16.10 2.39
C PRO A 565 26.05 -15.28 1.66
N SER A 566 26.52 -15.74 0.50
CA SER A 566 27.51 -15.06 -0.32
C SER A 566 26.98 -13.74 -0.89
N LEU A 567 25.67 -13.62 -1.09
CA LEU A 567 25.04 -12.39 -1.61
C LEU A 567 25.15 -11.22 -0.64
N GLY A 568 25.22 -11.51 0.67
CA GLY A 568 25.34 -10.50 1.73
C GLY A 568 26.77 -10.13 2.11
N LEU A 569 27.76 -10.93 1.70
CA LEU A 569 29.12 -10.86 2.25
C LEU A 569 29.80 -9.51 1.96
N GLU A 570 29.72 -9.02 0.72
CA GLU A 570 30.32 -7.74 0.35
C GLU A 570 29.73 -6.57 1.15
N MET A 571 28.40 -6.58 1.36
CA MET A 571 27.72 -5.54 2.14
C MET A 571 28.15 -5.57 3.61
N ALA A 572 28.22 -6.76 4.21
CA ALA A 572 28.66 -6.92 5.60
C ALA A 572 30.10 -6.41 5.81
N VAL A 573 30.99 -6.72 4.87
CA VAL A 573 32.39 -6.25 4.89
C VAL A 573 32.49 -4.75 4.69
N LYS A 574 31.74 -4.17 3.74
CA LYS A 574 31.71 -2.70 3.53
C LYS A 574 31.26 -1.94 4.78
N LYS A 575 30.29 -2.48 5.52
CA LYS A 575 29.84 -1.91 6.81
C LYS A 575 30.80 -2.20 7.98
N ASN A 576 31.89 -2.92 7.73
CA ASN A 576 32.88 -3.33 8.73
C ASN A 576 32.26 -4.10 9.91
N ASN A 577 31.20 -4.90 9.67
CA ASN A 577 30.53 -5.67 10.73
C ASN A 577 31.10 -7.10 10.82
N MET A 578 32.05 -7.28 11.73
CA MET A 578 32.72 -8.57 11.95
C MET A 578 31.75 -9.69 12.41
N PRO A 579 30.84 -9.47 13.39
CA PRO A 579 29.82 -10.47 13.74
C PRO A 579 28.97 -10.98 12.57
N VAL A 580 28.49 -10.08 11.70
CA VAL A 580 27.68 -10.46 10.54
C VAL A 580 28.51 -11.25 9.53
N VAL A 581 29.73 -10.80 9.23
CA VAL A 581 30.64 -11.53 8.31
C VAL A 581 30.90 -12.94 8.83
N GLN A 582 31.18 -13.11 10.13
CA GLN A 582 31.38 -14.42 10.73
C GLN A 582 30.13 -15.30 10.63
N MET A 583 28.95 -14.71 10.89
CA MET A 583 27.67 -15.41 10.75
C MET A 583 27.44 -15.90 9.31
N LEU A 584 27.73 -15.08 8.30
CA LEU A 584 27.61 -15.46 6.89
C LEU A 584 28.55 -16.62 6.54
N PHE A 585 29.80 -16.59 7.01
CA PHE A 585 30.74 -17.70 6.79
C PHE A 585 30.33 -18.99 7.52
N ASN A 586 29.79 -18.89 8.74
CA ASN A 586 29.28 -20.04 9.47
C ASN A 586 28.09 -20.71 8.74
N ASN A 587 27.39 -19.96 7.88
CA ASN A 587 26.31 -20.47 7.03
C ASN A 587 26.78 -20.86 5.61
N GLY A 588 28.10 -20.84 5.34
CA GLY A 588 28.67 -21.33 4.07
C GLY A 588 28.90 -20.27 2.99
N ALA A 589 28.93 -18.98 3.35
CA ALA A 589 29.30 -17.91 2.41
C ALA A 589 30.62 -18.21 1.71
N GLN A 590 30.67 -17.96 0.40
CA GLN A 590 31.87 -18.05 -0.41
C GLN A 590 32.35 -16.65 -0.80
N VAL A 591 33.67 -16.46 -0.85
CA VAL A 591 34.25 -15.23 -1.39
C VAL A 591 34.20 -15.30 -2.91
N LYS A 592 33.19 -14.66 -3.52
CA LYS A 592 32.98 -14.70 -4.98
C LYS A 592 33.67 -13.57 -5.74
N THR A 593 33.97 -12.45 -5.08
CA THR A 593 34.51 -11.24 -5.72
C THR A 593 35.77 -10.75 -5.03
N SER A 594 36.69 -10.23 -5.83
CA SER A 594 37.93 -9.58 -5.38
C SER A 594 37.68 -8.31 -4.57
N SER A 595 36.52 -7.66 -4.77
CA SER A 595 36.14 -6.42 -4.08
C SER A 595 35.98 -6.57 -2.56
N VAL A 596 35.71 -7.78 -2.06
CA VAL A 596 35.44 -8.00 -0.63
C VAL A 596 36.68 -7.75 0.22
N ILE A 597 37.83 -8.33 -0.15
CA ILE A 597 39.07 -8.13 0.62
C ILE A 597 39.61 -6.70 0.47
N ALA A 598 39.42 -6.07 -0.70
CA ALA A 598 39.74 -4.66 -0.90
C ALA A 598 38.94 -3.76 0.05
N ALA A 599 37.63 -3.99 0.20
CA ALA A 599 36.79 -3.25 1.15
C ALA A 599 37.24 -3.45 2.62
N ALA A 600 37.64 -4.66 3.02
CA ALA A 600 38.17 -4.92 4.35
C ALA A 600 39.50 -4.17 4.61
N ALA A 601 40.39 -4.15 3.61
CA ALA A 601 41.64 -3.40 3.68
C ALA A 601 41.41 -1.88 3.72
N ASP A 602 40.44 -1.37 2.95
CA ASP A 602 40.03 0.04 2.98
C ASP A 602 39.47 0.46 4.34
N ASN A 603 38.73 -0.44 4.99
CA ASN A 603 38.26 -0.28 6.36
C ASN A 603 39.38 -0.41 7.42
N GLN A 604 40.61 -0.71 7.00
CA GLN A 604 41.77 -0.91 7.87
C GLN A 604 41.56 -2.00 8.93
N ASN A 605 40.69 -2.97 8.66
CA ASN A 605 40.38 -4.06 9.58
C ASN A 605 41.23 -5.29 9.27
N LYS A 606 42.37 -5.42 9.96
CA LYS A 606 43.32 -6.52 9.80
C LYS A 606 42.71 -7.89 10.09
N GLU A 607 41.88 -8.00 11.13
CA GLU A 607 41.24 -9.27 11.50
C GLU A 607 40.28 -9.74 10.41
N MET A 608 39.50 -8.81 9.84
CA MET A 608 38.59 -9.10 8.74
C MET A 608 39.36 -9.51 7.47
N VAL A 609 40.45 -8.82 7.14
CA VAL A 609 41.33 -9.20 6.02
C VAL A 609 41.87 -10.62 6.22
N LEU A 610 42.39 -10.94 7.42
CA LEU A 610 42.90 -12.28 7.73
C LEU A 610 41.80 -13.34 7.57
N LEU A 611 40.60 -13.09 8.10
CA LEU A 611 39.49 -14.03 7.97
C LEU A 611 39.13 -14.27 6.49
N LEU A 612 39.07 -13.22 5.68
CA LEU A 612 38.75 -13.35 4.26
C LEU A 612 39.79 -14.19 3.51
N ILE A 613 41.08 -14.01 3.80
CA ILE A 613 42.16 -14.84 3.22
C ILE A 613 41.99 -16.31 3.63
N GLN A 614 41.72 -16.57 4.92
CA GLN A 614 41.45 -17.93 5.40
C GLN A 614 40.22 -18.58 4.74
N LYS A 615 39.29 -17.76 4.24
CA LYS A 615 38.09 -18.20 3.50
C LYS A 615 38.27 -18.17 1.98
N GLY A 616 39.51 -18.07 1.50
CA GLY A 616 39.86 -18.24 0.09
C GLY A 616 39.92 -16.94 -0.73
N ALA A 617 39.87 -15.77 -0.10
CA ALA A 617 40.10 -14.51 -0.79
C ALA A 617 41.54 -14.40 -1.30
N ALA A 618 41.75 -13.96 -2.53
CA ALA A 618 43.07 -13.74 -3.09
C ALA A 618 43.74 -12.52 -2.42
N PRO A 619 44.90 -12.67 -1.76
CA PRO A 619 45.55 -11.57 -1.03
C PRO A 619 45.97 -10.39 -1.93
N GLY A 620 46.23 -10.63 -3.22
CA GLY A 620 46.60 -9.58 -4.17
C GLY A 620 45.52 -8.48 -4.31
N ASP A 621 44.25 -8.86 -4.23
CA ASP A 621 43.12 -7.95 -4.48
C ASP A 621 42.96 -6.86 -3.40
N GLY A 622 43.44 -7.13 -2.19
CA GLY A 622 43.41 -6.17 -1.07
C GLY A 622 44.60 -5.23 -1.00
N LEU A 623 45.68 -5.51 -1.76
CA LEU A 623 46.98 -4.87 -1.55
C LEU A 623 46.96 -3.38 -1.92
N VAL A 624 46.34 -3.02 -3.04
CA VAL A 624 46.25 -1.62 -3.50
C VAL A 624 45.48 -0.75 -2.49
N ALA A 625 44.39 -1.27 -1.94
CA ALA A 625 43.63 -0.58 -0.89
C ALA A 625 44.49 -0.36 0.36
N ALA A 626 45.18 -1.40 0.85
CA ALA A 626 46.07 -1.31 2.01
C ALA A 626 47.21 -0.29 1.81
N LEU A 627 47.81 -0.25 0.61
CA LEU A 627 48.86 0.71 0.24
C LEU A 627 48.33 2.14 0.22
N THR A 628 47.14 2.36 -0.35
CA THR A 628 46.50 3.67 -0.41
C THR A 628 46.22 4.22 1.00
N LYS A 629 45.86 3.33 1.95
CA LYS A 629 45.66 3.69 3.37
C LYS A 629 46.96 3.79 4.17
N ASN A 630 48.11 3.50 3.56
CA ASN A 630 49.41 3.47 4.24
C ASN A 630 49.41 2.56 5.49
N ASN A 631 48.68 1.43 5.44
CA ASN A 631 48.56 0.51 6.58
C ASN A 631 49.60 -0.61 6.48
N LYS A 632 50.72 -0.42 7.17
CA LYS A 632 51.85 -1.37 7.14
C LYS A 632 51.44 -2.79 7.56
N GLU A 633 50.66 -2.94 8.63
CA GLU A 633 50.32 -4.27 9.15
C GLU A 633 49.49 -5.10 8.16
N ILE A 634 48.56 -4.46 7.46
CA ILE A 634 47.73 -5.13 6.45
C ILE A 634 48.57 -5.43 5.20
N VAL A 635 49.46 -4.52 4.79
CA VAL A 635 50.39 -4.78 3.68
C VAL A 635 51.31 -5.97 4.00
N GLU A 636 51.92 -6.01 5.19
CA GLU A 636 52.72 -7.15 5.67
C GLU A 636 51.92 -8.45 5.60
N LEU A 637 50.68 -8.42 6.10
CA LEU A 637 49.79 -9.57 6.10
C LEU A 637 49.53 -10.08 4.68
N LEU A 638 49.14 -9.20 3.75
CA LEU A 638 48.80 -9.57 2.38
C LEU A 638 50.02 -10.13 1.63
N LEU A 639 51.18 -9.49 1.77
CA LEU A 639 52.44 -9.96 1.16
C LEU A 639 52.91 -11.29 1.75
N ALA A 640 52.71 -11.53 3.04
CA ALA A 640 53.02 -12.80 3.69
C ALA A 640 52.15 -13.96 3.18
N HIS A 641 50.92 -13.66 2.72
CA HIS A 641 49.99 -14.64 2.15
C HIS A 641 50.08 -14.75 0.62
N GLY A 642 51.13 -14.19 0.00
CA GLY A 642 51.43 -14.42 -1.42
C GLY A 642 50.92 -13.33 -2.37
N ALA A 643 50.48 -12.16 -1.87
CA ALA A 643 50.27 -11.01 -2.74
C ALA A 643 51.59 -10.60 -3.42
N SER A 644 51.55 -10.38 -4.73
CA SER A 644 52.73 -9.97 -5.51
C SER A 644 52.98 -8.47 -5.40
N GLY A 645 54.23 -8.09 -5.13
CA GLY A 645 54.69 -6.69 -5.22
C GLY A 645 55.00 -6.23 -6.64
N GLY A 646 55.03 -7.14 -7.61
CA GLY A 646 55.56 -6.90 -8.96
C GLY A 646 54.62 -6.17 -9.93
N ALA A 647 53.32 -6.11 -9.64
CA ALA A 647 52.37 -5.44 -10.51
C ALA A 647 52.65 -3.92 -10.58
N PRO A 648 52.67 -3.28 -11.77
CA PRO A 648 52.96 -1.86 -11.91
C PRO A 648 52.10 -0.98 -11.00
N THR A 649 50.79 -1.24 -10.97
CA THR A 649 49.81 -0.51 -10.15
C THR A 649 50.10 -0.57 -8.64
N VAL A 650 50.70 -1.66 -8.16
CA VAL A 650 51.09 -1.83 -6.76
C VAL A 650 52.27 -0.91 -6.42
N VAL A 651 53.30 -0.89 -7.27
CA VAL A 651 54.47 -0.02 -7.07
C VAL A 651 54.08 1.45 -7.23
N GLU A 652 53.28 1.80 -8.23
CA GLU A 652 52.77 3.16 -8.45
C GLU A 652 52.00 3.68 -7.23
N THR A 653 51.09 2.86 -6.69
CA THR A 653 50.29 3.20 -5.51
C THR A 653 51.17 3.37 -4.27
N ALA A 654 52.09 2.44 -4.04
CA ALA A 654 53.02 2.49 -2.91
C ALA A 654 53.90 3.75 -2.96
N ALA A 655 54.44 4.05 -4.14
CA ALA A 655 55.29 5.22 -4.39
C ALA A 655 54.54 6.54 -4.13
N LYS A 656 53.26 6.59 -4.49
CA LYS A 656 52.41 7.78 -4.39
C LYS A 656 51.88 8.03 -2.97
N TYR A 657 51.39 6.99 -2.30
CA TYR A 657 50.58 7.14 -1.08
C TYR A 657 51.25 6.59 0.18
N SER A 658 52.09 5.57 0.07
CA SER A 658 52.63 4.86 1.22
C SER A 658 53.93 5.46 1.77
N SER A 659 54.32 5.01 2.95
CA SER A 659 55.57 5.38 3.62
C SER A 659 56.79 4.74 2.93
N PRO A 660 57.99 5.30 3.14
CA PRO A 660 59.24 4.76 2.61
C PRO A 660 59.45 3.28 2.96
N GLU A 661 59.09 2.88 4.19
CA GLU A 661 59.22 1.51 4.66
C GLU A 661 58.30 0.55 3.88
N ILE A 662 57.04 0.94 3.66
CA ILE A 662 56.08 0.14 2.89
C ILE A 662 56.54 0.03 1.44
N LEU A 663 57.00 1.13 0.83
CA LEU A 663 57.53 1.10 -0.52
C LEU A 663 58.73 0.14 -0.64
N GLN A 664 59.67 0.20 0.31
CA GLN A 664 60.81 -0.71 0.34
C GLN A 664 60.37 -2.17 0.43
N MET A 665 59.32 -2.48 1.22
CA MET A 665 58.78 -3.83 1.28
C MET A 665 58.22 -4.31 -0.05
N ILE A 666 57.53 -3.44 -0.80
CA ILE A 666 56.98 -3.77 -2.13
C ILE A 666 58.12 -4.05 -3.13
N LEU A 667 59.15 -3.21 -3.14
CA LEU A 667 60.33 -3.43 -4.00
C LEU A 667 61.04 -4.76 -3.67
N ASN A 668 61.20 -5.07 -2.37
CA ASN A 668 61.76 -6.35 -1.91
C ASN A 668 60.91 -7.57 -2.33
N LYS A 669 59.64 -7.38 -2.67
CA LYS A 669 58.71 -8.41 -3.17
C LYS A 669 58.59 -8.41 -4.70
N GLY A 670 59.62 -7.91 -5.40
CA GLY A 670 59.73 -7.97 -6.87
C GLY A 670 59.13 -6.77 -7.60
N GLY A 671 58.79 -5.69 -6.90
CA GLY A 671 58.36 -4.43 -7.51
C GLY A 671 59.48 -3.78 -8.31
N LEU A 672 59.20 -3.41 -9.57
CA LEU A 672 60.15 -2.69 -10.41
C LEU A 672 60.14 -1.19 -10.06
N ALA A 673 61.26 -0.68 -9.55
CA ALA A 673 61.39 0.70 -9.10
C ALA A 673 61.05 1.74 -10.18
N GLN A 674 61.28 1.43 -11.46
CA GLN A 674 60.95 2.33 -12.57
C GLN A 674 59.47 2.76 -12.58
N ASN A 675 58.55 1.85 -12.25
CA ASN A 675 57.11 2.12 -12.28
C ASN A 675 56.68 3.16 -11.24
N GLY A 676 57.42 3.27 -10.13
CA GLY A 676 57.09 4.19 -9.04
C GLY A 676 57.66 5.60 -9.19
N LEU A 677 58.66 5.81 -10.06
CA LEU A 677 59.46 7.05 -10.04
C LEU A 677 58.65 8.30 -10.39
N MET A 678 57.90 8.27 -11.51
CA MET A 678 57.02 9.39 -11.88
C MET A 678 55.91 9.63 -10.83
N PRO A 679 55.14 8.61 -10.38
CA PRO A 679 54.13 8.79 -9.32
C PRO A 679 54.69 9.41 -8.02
N ALA A 680 55.90 9.02 -7.59
CA ALA A 680 56.53 9.59 -6.41
C ALA A 680 56.90 11.07 -6.61
N ILE A 681 57.39 11.45 -7.80
CA ILE A 681 57.68 12.85 -8.16
C ILE A 681 56.39 13.67 -8.16
N GLU A 682 55.33 13.19 -8.82
CA GLU A 682 54.04 13.88 -8.86
C GLU A 682 53.42 14.10 -7.48
N ALA A 683 53.57 13.12 -6.58
CA ALA A 683 53.13 13.23 -5.19
C ALA A 683 54.13 13.94 -4.27
N GLN A 684 55.27 14.42 -4.80
CA GLN A 684 56.34 15.09 -4.06
C GLN A 684 56.85 14.28 -2.86
N LYS A 685 56.92 12.96 -2.99
CA LYS A 685 57.41 12.05 -1.95
C LYS A 685 58.93 11.90 -2.04
N THR A 686 59.66 12.90 -1.54
CA THR A 686 61.12 12.97 -1.72
C THR A 686 61.89 11.74 -1.26
N GLU A 687 61.53 11.14 -0.12
CA GLU A 687 62.22 9.92 0.36
C GLU A 687 61.84 8.69 -0.49
N ASN A 688 60.61 8.62 -1.02
CA ASN A 688 60.22 7.55 -1.94
C ASN A 688 60.96 7.67 -3.27
N VAL A 689 61.13 8.88 -3.82
CA VAL A 689 61.95 9.13 -5.02
C VAL A 689 63.36 8.61 -4.82
N LYS A 690 63.99 8.95 -3.69
CA LYS A 690 65.33 8.47 -3.33
C LYS A 690 65.40 6.95 -3.26
N ILE A 691 64.45 6.29 -2.60
CA ILE A 691 64.39 4.82 -2.52
C ILE A 691 64.26 4.20 -3.92
N LEU A 692 63.43 4.77 -4.79
CA LEU A 692 63.22 4.25 -6.15
C LEU A 692 64.48 4.39 -7.01
N LEU A 693 65.18 5.52 -6.91
CA LEU A 693 66.46 5.73 -7.59
C LEU A 693 67.54 4.76 -7.06
N GLN A 694 67.63 4.57 -5.74
CA GLN A 694 68.51 3.58 -5.13
C GLN A 694 68.15 2.14 -5.53
N GLY A 695 66.86 1.88 -5.77
CA GLY A 695 66.33 0.62 -6.28
C GLY A 695 66.54 0.40 -7.78
N GLY A 696 67.28 1.28 -8.46
CA GLY A 696 67.66 1.12 -9.87
C GLY A 696 66.70 1.76 -10.88
N ALA A 697 65.76 2.61 -10.45
CA ALA A 697 64.97 3.41 -11.39
C ALA A 697 65.88 4.39 -12.14
N SER A 698 65.75 4.43 -13.47
CA SER A 698 66.52 5.33 -14.32
C SER A 698 65.88 6.73 -14.34
N PRO A 699 66.64 7.81 -14.04
CA PRO A 699 66.18 9.19 -14.17
C PRO A 699 66.37 9.77 -15.58
N SER A 700 66.67 8.93 -16.58
CA SER A 700 67.05 9.37 -17.93
C SER A 700 65.90 9.95 -18.76
N ASP A 701 64.65 9.59 -18.44
CA ASP A 701 63.47 10.16 -19.08
C ASP A 701 63.37 11.66 -18.74
N SER A 702 63.45 12.52 -19.76
CA SER A 702 63.43 13.97 -19.59
C SER A 702 62.16 14.46 -18.89
N GLN A 703 61.04 13.74 -19.06
CA GLN A 703 59.77 14.08 -18.42
C GLN A 703 59.86 14.06 -16.89
N LEU A 704 60.70 13.21 -16.30
CA LEU A 704 60.89 13.13 -14.85
C LEU A 704 61.52 14.42 -14.31
N MET A 705 62.59 14.88 -14.97
CA MET A 705 63.27 16.13 -14.62
C MET A 705 62.37 17.33 -14.88
N GLU A 706 61.72 17.37 -16.05
CA GLU A 706 60.79 18.43 -16.42
C GLU A 706 59.67 18.57 -15.37
N LYS A 707 59.11 17.43 -14.91
CA LYS A 707 58.07 17.41 -13.89
C LYS A 707 58.57 17.87 -12.53
N ALA A 708 59.75 17.42 -12.09
CA ALA A 708 60.34 17.84 -10.83
C ALA A 708 60.60 19.36 -10.77
N VAL A 709 61.10 19.93 -11.87
CA VAL A 709 61.30 21.37 -12.04
C VAL A 709 59.96 22.09 -12.13
N GLU A 710 58.98 21.55 -12.85
CA GLU A 710 57.63 22.12 -12.91
C GLU A 710 57.03 22.29 -11.51
N LEU A 711 57.21 21.29 -10.64
CA LEU A 711 56.74 21.32 -9.25
C LEU A 711 57.61 22.20 -8.34
N GLY A 712 58.81 22.59 -8.77
CA GLY A 712 59.71 23.48 -8.02
C GLY A 712 60.40 22.81 -6.85
N ASN A 713 60.52 21.48 -6.84
CA ASN A 713 61.14 20.74 -5.75
C ASN A 713 62.65 20.53 -6.02
N LEU A 714 63.49 21.43 -5.48
CA LEU A 714 64.94 21.39 -5.64
C LEU A 714 65.58 20.10 -5.10
N GLU A 715 65.00 19.49 -4.07
CA GLU A 715 65.54 18.26 -3.48
C GLU A 715 65.36 17.08 -4.44
N ILE A 716 64.17 16.92 -5.03
CA ILE A 716 63.91 15.90 -6.06
C ILE A 716 64.80 16.16 -7.30
N VAL A 717 64.93 17.40 -7.75
CA VAL A 717 65.85 17.76 -8.85
C VAL A 717 67.28 17.34 -8.52
N THR A 718 67.75 17.64 -7.30
CA THR A 718 69.07 17.25 -6.82
C THR A 718 69.26 15.74 -6.83
N GLN A 719 68.26 14.98 -6.38
CA GLN A 719 68.29 13.53 -6.41
C GLN A 719 68.36 13.01 -7.85
N LEU A 720 67.50 13.47 -8.76
CA LEU A 720 67.51 13.03 -10.15
C LEU A 720 68.87 13.28 -10.83
N ILE A 721 69.47 14.47 -10.62
CA ILE A 721 70.80 14.77 -11.14
C ILE A 721 71.88 13.86 -10.55
N ASN A 722 71.86 13.64 -9.23
CA ASN A 722 72.85 12.78 -8.57
C ASN A 722 72.82 11.32 -9.08
N PHE A 723 71.67 10.86 -9.59
CA PHE A 723 71.50 9.53 -10.20
C PHE A 723 71.61 9.53 -11.73
N GLY A 724 72.06 10.64 -12.34
CA GLY A 724 72.38 10.71 -13.77
C GLY A 724 71.29 11.27 -14.68
N GLY A 725 70.30 11.98 -14.13
CA GLY A 725 69.31 12.71 -14.93
C GLY A 725 69.95 13.86 -15.72
N ASP A 726 69.39 14.17 -16.90
CA ASP A 726 69.90 15.25 -17.76
C ASP A 726 69.52 16.64 -17.21
N PRO A 727 70.48 17.50 -16.82
CA PRO A 727 70.18 18.84 -16.36
C PRO A 727 69.55 19.74 -17.44
N ASN A 728 69.75 19.45 -18.73
CA ASN A 728 69.21 20.28 -19.81
C ASN A 728 67.68 20.24 -19.88
N ALA A 729 67.07 19.10 -19.57
CA ALA A 729 65.62 18.90 -19.58
C ALA A 729 64.89 19.94 -18.71
N GLY A 730 65.50 20.36 -17.60
CA GLY A 730 64.91 21.32 -16.67
C GLY A 730 65.13 22.80 -16.99
N ILE A 731 66.13 23.16 -17.82
CA ILE A 731 66.61 24.55 -17.95
C ILE A 731 65.51 25.51 -18.41
N LYS A 732 64.83 25.19 -19.51
CA LYS A 732 63.80 26.07 -20.09
C LYS A 732 62.62 26.27 -19.13
N ILE A 733 62.24 25.23 -18.40
CA ILE A 733 61.14 25.29 -17.42
C ILE A 733 61.56 26.15 -16.21
N ALA A 734 62.76 25.93 -15.67
CA ALA A 734 63.30 26.70 -14.55
C ALA A 734 63.39 28.21 -14.89
N VAL A 735 63.84 28.54 -16.10
CA VAL A 735 63.85 29.91 -16.62
C VAL A 735 62.44 30.49 -16.73
N ASN A 736 61.51 29.74 -17.31
CA ASN A 736 60.15 30.24 -17.54
C ASN A 736 59.32 30.40 -16.27
N LYS A 737 59.59 29.58 -15.24
CA LYS A 737 58.99 29.66 -13.91
C LYS A 737 59.79 30.54 -12.94
N PHE A 738 60.91 31.11 -13.37
CA PHE A 738 61.77 32.01 -12.59
C PHE A 738 62.34 31.37 -11.31
N GLN A 739 62.59 30.06 -11.35
CA GLN A 739 63.11 29.28 -10.24
C GLN A 739 64.64 29.41 -10.17
N ASN A 740 65.11 30.53 -9.60
CA ASN A 740 66.53 30.91 -9.65
C ASN A 740 67.46 29.90 -8.97
N ASP A 741 67.05 29.28 -7.86
CA ASP A 741 67.90 28.31 -7.15
C ASP A 741 68.04 26.99 -7.93
N ILE A 742 66.93 26.50 -8.50
CA ILE A 742 66.93 25.34 -9.39
C ILE A 742 67.73 25.63 -10.65
N LEU A 743 67.56 26.81 -11.26
CA LEU A 743 68.31 27.22 -12.44
C LEU A 743 69.82 27.26 -12.16
N LYS A 744 70.24 27.91 -11.06
CA LYS A 744 71.65 27.95 -10.62
C LYS A 744 72.19 26.54 -10.41
N TYR A 745 71.41 25.68 -9.77
CA TYR A 745 71.81 24.30 -9.51
C TYR A 745 71.98 23.50 -10.82
N LEU A 746 71.00 23.54 -11.74
CA LEU A 746 71.08 22.84 -13.03
C LEU A 746 72.28 23.30 -13.87
N ILE A 747 72.55 24.61 -13.91
CA ILE A 747 73.72 25.17 -14.60
C ILE A 747 75.02 24.65 -13.96
N SER A 748 75.10 24.63 -12.63
CA SER A 748 76.27 24.10 -11.90
C SER A 748 76.55 22.61 -12.18
N LYS A 749 75.55 21.88 -12.68
CA LYS A 749 75.63 20.47 -13.05
C LYS A 749 75.78 20.23 -14.55
N GLY A 750 76.04 21.28 -15.34
CA GLY A 750 76.30 21.19 -16.77
C GLY A 750 75.10 21.46 -17.67
N GLY A 751 73.99 21.97 -17.12
CA GLY A 751 72.84 22.43 -17.91
C GLY A 751 73.21 23.62 -18.81
N SER A 752 73.00 23.47 -20.11
CA SER A 752 73.32 24.46 -21.13
C SER A 752 72.29 25.57 -21.18
N VAL A 753 72.75 26.81 -21.07
CA VAL A 753 71.94 28.03 -21.30
C VAL A 753 72.35 28.75 -22.58
N SER A 754 72.93 28.04 -23.55
CA SER A 754 73.45 28.67 -24.79
C SER A 754 72.37 29.31 -25.66
N ASP A 755 71.12 28.84 -25.57
CA ASP A 755 69.99 29.39 -26.31
C ASP A 755 69.57 30.77 -25.77
N GLY A 756 69.87 31.82 -26.54
CA GLY A 756 69.51 33.19 -26.19
C GLY A 756 68.01 33.48 -26.18
N SER A 757 67.17 32.60 -26.72
CA SER A 757 65.71 32.71 -26.62
C SER A 757 65.22 32.65 -25.16
N LEU A 758 66.02 32.03 -24.27
CA LEU A 758 65.76 31.96 -22.83
C LEU A 758 65.63 33.33 -22.16
N PHE A 759 66.20 34.39 -22.73
CA PHE A 759 66.05 35.75 -22.20
C PHE A 759 64.65 36.34 -22.37
N VAL A 760 63.90 35.91 -23.40
CA VAL A 760 62.68 36.61 -23.83
C VAL A 760 61.63 36.67 -22.73
N ASN A 761 61.31 35.53 -22.11
CA ASN A 761 60.27 35.46 -21.08
C ASN A 761 60.67 36.20 -19.78
N PRO A 762 61.87 35.98 -19.20
CA PRO A 762 62.37 36.77 -18.07
C PRO A 762 62.37 38.29 -18.32
N ILE A 763 62.77 38.75 -19.51
CA ILE A 763 62.72 40.19 -19.86
C ILE A 763 61.26 40.66 -19.87
N ASN A 764 60.38 39.94 -20.56
CA ASN A 764 58.96 40.29 -20.64
C ASN A 764 58.31 40.37 -19.25
N MET A 765 58.69 39.51 -18.31
CA MET A 765 58.14 39.44 -16.95
C MET A 765 58.95 40.22 -15.89
N ASN A 766 59.94 41.01 -16.31
CA ASN A 766 60.82 41.82 -15.44
C ASN A 766 61.60 41.04 -14.37
N GLN A 767 62.05 39.84 -14.70
CA GLN A 767 62.72 38.94 -13.76
C GLN A 767 64.24 39.18 -13.77
N ILE A 768 64.65 40.22 -13.04
CA ILE A 768 66.02 40.75 -13.01
C ILE A 768 67.04 39.67 -12.62
N GLU A 769 66.77 38.90 -11.57
CA GLU A 769 67.71 37.88 -11.07
C GLU A 769 67.90 36.75 -12.09
N THR A 770 66.82 36.26 -12.73
CA THR A 770 66.91 35.26 -13.79
C THR A 770 67.75 35.77 -14.97
N VAL A 771 67.56 37.02 -15.38
CA VAL A 771 68.37 37.65 -16.44
C VAL A 771 69.85 37.74 -16.04
N LYS A 772 70.15 38.13 -14.79
CA LYS A 772 71.53 38.15 -14.28
C LYS A 772 72.18 36.76 -14.34
N ILE A 773 71.45 35.72 -13.91
CA ILE A 773 71.94 34.34 -13.94
C ILE A 773 72.27 33.94 -15.38
N LEU A 774 71.37 34.20 -16.34
CA LEU A 774 71.59 33.88 -17.76
C LEU A 774 72.80 34.62 -18.35
N ILE A 775 72.98 35.92 -18.06
CA ILE A 775 74.14 36.70 -18.51
C ILE A 775 75.44 36.10 -17.95
N ASN A 776 75.49 35.89 -16.63
CA ASN A 776 76.68 35.39 -15.95
C ASN A 776 77.04 33.96 -16.35
N SER A 777 76.05 33.19 -16.82
CA SER A 777 76.23 31.80 -17.26
C SER A 777 76.53 31.66 -18.75
N GLY A 778 76.79 32.76 -19.46
CA GLY A 778 77.24 32.75 -20.86
C GLY A 778 76.13 32.52 -21.89
N CYS A 779 74.87 32.76 -21.54
CA CYS A 779 73.75 32.69 -22.49
C CYS A 779 73.96 33.67 -23.66
N ASN A 780 73.51 33.31 -24.87
CA ASN A 780 73.74 34.12 -26.06
C ASN A 780 72.98 35.47 -26.01
N VAL A 781 73.68 36.52 -25.56
CA VAL A 781 73.14 37.88 -25.48
C VAL A 781 72.95 38.57 -26.83
N THR A 782 73.47 37.99 -27.92
CA THR A 782 73.30 38.52 -29.29
C THR A 782 72.02 38.04 -29.97
N TYR A 783 71.18 37.28 -29.25
CA TYR A 783 69.90 36.77 -29.74
C TYR A 783 68.99 37.88 -30.29
N THR A 784 68.29 37.53 -31.37
CA THR A 784 67.22 38.29 -31.99
C THR A 784 65.96 37.44 -32.09
N ASP A 785 64.79 38.03 -31.81
CA ASP A 785 63.51 37.34 -32.02
C ASP A 785 63.14 37.23 -33.52
N ILE A 786 61.96 36.65 -33.79
CA ILE A 786 61.43 36.48 -35.15
C ILE A 786 61.19 37.79 -35.92
N LYS A 787 61.22 38.95 -35.24
CA LYS A 787 61.09 40.29 -35.84
C LYS A 787 62.45 40.99 -35.95
N GLN A 788 63.55 40.26 -35.75
CA GLN A 788 64.91 40.78 -35.61
C GLN A 788 65.09 41.76 -34.44
N ASN A 789 64.24 41.70 -33.41
CA ASN A 789 64.45 42.48 -32.19
C ASN A 789 65.55 41.83 -31.35
N ASN A 790 66.67 42.50 -31.16
CA ASN A 790 67.64 42.10 -30.13
C ASN A 790 67.08 42.31 -28.70
N LEU A 791 67.81 41.84 -27.68
CA LEU A 791 67.35 41.93 -26.29
C LEU A 791 67.07 43.37 -25.80
N LEU A 792 67.77 44.38 -26.33
CA LEU A 792 67.52 45.79 -26.02
C LEU A 792 66.24 46.32 -26.68
N HIS A 793 65.87 45.86 -27.87
CA HIS A 793 64.55 46.17 -28.44
C HIS A 793 63.44 45.62 -27.53
N ILE A 794 63.56 44.36 -27.07
CA ILE A 794 62.57 43.71 -26.21
C ILE A 794 62.45 44.44 -24.86
N ALA A 795 63.59 44.69 -24.18
CA ALA A 795 63.63 45.43 -22.92
C ALA A 795 63.11 46.86 -23.06
N GLY A 796 63.45 47.53 -24.16
CA GLY A 796 63.00 48.88 -24.51
C GLY A 796 61.49 48.96 -24.70
N ALA A 797 60.93 48.08 -25.53
CA ALA A 797 59.49 48.01 -25.80
C ALA A 797 58.65 47.72 -24.55
N LYS A 798 59.19 46.93 -23.61
CA LYS A 798 58.54 46.59 -22.33
C LYS A 798 58.89 47.53 -21.18
N ALA A 799 59.66 48.59 -21.45
CA ALA A 799 60.12 49.57 -20.46
C ALA A 799 60.86 48.95 -19.24
N ARG A 800 61.69 47.92 -19.47
CA ARG A 800 62.41 47.19 -18.41
C ARG A 800 63.74 47.87 -18.08
N THR A 801 63.69 48.93 -17.28
CA THR A 801 64.84 49.83 -17.04
C THR A 801 66.08 49.13 -16.48
N ASP A 802 65.94 48.33 -15.43
CA ASP A 802 67.11 47.71 -14.78
C ASP A 802 67.68 46.55 -15.61
N ILE A 803 66.82 45.80 -16.28
CA ILE A 803 67.22 44.77 -17.25
C ILE A 803 67.98 45.41 -18.41
N ALA A 804 67.51 46.55 -18.93
CA ALA A 804 68.23 47.31 -19.95
C ALA A 804 69.62 47.74 -19.48
N ARG A 805 69.77 48.23 -18.24
CA ARG A 805 71.09 48.55 -17.69
C ARG A 805 72.01 47.33 -17.67
N LEU A 806 71.51 46.19 -17.21
CA LEU A 806 72.27 44.93 -17.18
C LEU A 806 72.73 44.50 -18.58
N LEU A 807 71.82 44.55 -19.55
CA LEU A 807 72.12 44.19 -20.94
C LEU A 807 73.15 45.14 -21.57
N ILE A 808 73.03 46.45 -21.36
CA ILE A 808 73.99 47.45 -21.85
C ILE A 808 75.39 47.22 -21.25
N ALA A 809 75.46 46.92 -19.95
CA ALA A 809 76.73 46.65 -19.28
C ALA A 809 77.47 45.43 -19.86
N THR A 810 76.78 44.51 -20.53
CA THR A 810 77.37 43.29 -21.10
C THR A 810 78.22 43.56 -22.36
N SER A 811 78.25 44.80 -22.89
CA SER A 811 79.10 45.32 -23.99
C SER A 811 79.02 44.62 -25.36
N ARG A 812 78.34 43.48 -25.48
CA ARG A 812 78.24 42.67 -26.71
C ARG A 812 76.96 42.88 -27.51
N ILE A 813 76.04 43.72 -27.03
CA ILE A 813 74.73 43.93 -27.66
C ILE A 813 74.77 45.23 -28.48
N ASN A 814 74.47 45.14 -29.77
CA ASN A 814 74.41 46.31 -30.63
C ASN A 814 73.20 47.21 -30.27
N ILE A 815 73.46 48.30 -29.55
CA ILE A 815 72.45 49.28 -29.14
C ILE A 815 71.77 50.01 -30.33
N ASN A 816 72.36 49.91 -31.52
CA ASN A 816 71.88 50.52 -32.76
C ASN A 816 71.44 49.49 -33.81
N ALA A 817 71.24 48.22 -33.42
CA ALA A 817 70.68 47.21 -34.32
C ALA A 817 69.34 47.68 -34.89
N LYS A 818 69.00 47.25 -36.10
CA LYS A 818 67.69 47.52 -36.70
C LYS A 818 66.88 46.23 -36.77
N ASN A 819 65.64 46.28 -36.32
CA ASN A 819 64.69 45.18 -36.48
C ASN A 819 64.08 45.16 -37.91
N ASP A 820 63.13 44.25 -38.20
CA ASP A 820 62.56 44.10 -39.55
C ASP A 820 61.86 45.36 -40.11
N VAL A 821 61.34 46.22 -39.24
CA VAL A 821 60.73 47.50 -39.64
C VAL A 821 61.72 48.66 -39.64
N GLY A 822 63.01 48.35 -39.43
CA GLY A 822 64.11 49.31 -39.38
C GLY A 822 64.20 50.09 -38.07
N ASP A 823 63.35 49.81 -37.08
CA ASP A 823 63.41 50.47 -35.78
C ASP A 823 64.69 50.05 -35.06
N SER A 824 65.35 51.02 -34.43
CA SER A 824 66.42 50.76 -33.45
C SER A 824 65.83 50.56 -32.05
N PRO A 825 66.57 50.01 -31.07
CA PRO A 825 66.07 49.89 -29.70
C PRO A 825 65.59 51.23 -29.13
N LEU A 826 66.25 52.34 -29.50
CA LEU A 826 65.85 53.68 -29.09
C LEU A 826 64.49 54.12 -29.68
N HIS A 827 64.13 53.70 -30.89
CA HIS A 827 62.79 53.97 -31.45
C HIS A 827 61.68 53.40 -30.56
N LEU A 828 61.89 52.19 -30.03
CA LEU A 828 60.93 51.53 -29.14
C LEU A 828 60.91 52.18 -27.76
N VAL A 829 62.07 52.51 -27.20
CA VAL A 829 62.19 53.16 -25.88
C VAL A 829 61.46 54.50 -25.83
N VAL A 830 61.66 55.37 -26.83
CA VAL A 830 61.08 56.72 -26.79
C VAL A 830 59.56 56.73 -26.96
N ASP A 831 58.98 55.66 -27.53
CA ASP A 831 57.52 55.49 -27.63
C ASP A 831 56.88 55.19 -26.26
N THR A 832 57.64 54.59 -25.32
CA THR A 832 57.15 54.23 -23.98
C THR A 832 56.95 55.41 -23.03
N LYS A 833 57.41 56.62 -23.40
CA LYS A 833 57.45 57.84 -22.55
C LYS A 833 58.38 57.76 -21.33
N ASN A 834 59.18 56.71 -21.19
CA ASN A 834 60.10 56.53 -20.06
C ASN A 834 61.38 57.37 -20.26
N LEU A 835 61.47 58.51 -19.55
CA LEU A 835 62.61 59.43 -19.63
C LEU A 835 63.91 58.78 -19.17
N GLU A 836 63.87 58.06 -18.05
CA GLU A 836 65.05 57.42 -17.48
C GLU A 836 65.61 56.36 -18.43
N LEU A 837 64.75 55.49 -18.97
CA LEU A 837 65.16 54.49 -19.96
C LEU A 837 65.72 55.13 -21.24
N THR A 838 65.12 56.25 -21.67
CA THR A 838 65.65 57.04 -22.79
C THR A 838 67.05 57.57 -22.50
N GLN A 839 67.27 58.12 -21.30
CA GLN A 839 68.57 58.61 -20.86
C GLN A 839 69.62 57.51 -20.89
N ILE A 840 69.30 56.33 -20.33
CA ILE A 840 70.17 55.16 -20.31
C ILE A 840 70.60 54.76 -21.74
N TYR A 841 69.68 54.67 -22.69
CA TYR A 841 70.02 54.24 -24.07
C TYR A 841 70.85 55.31 -24.78
N VAL A 842 70.50 56.59 -24.63
CA VAL A 842 71.22 57.70 -25.25
C VAL A 842 72.65 57.82 -24.68
N GLU A 843 72.81 57.68 -23.37
CA GLU A 843 74.11 57.74 -22.70
C GLU A 843 74.98 56.52 -23.02
N ALA A 844 74.36 55.37 -23.31
CA ALA A 844 75.02 54.17 -23.82
C ALA A 844 75.36 54.21 -25.32
N GLY A 845 75.15 55.34 -26.00
CA GLY A 845 75.55 55.54 -27.39
C GLY A 845 74.50 55.16 -28.45
N ALA A 846 73.22 55.09 -28.08
CA ALA A 846 72.15 54.94 -29.06
C ALA A 846 72.09 56.15 -30.01
N ASP A 847 71.99 55.91 -31.31
CA ASP A 847 71.89 56.94 -32.34
C ASP A 847 70.55 57.67 -32.23
N ILE A 848 70.62 58.88 -31.68
CA ILE A 848 69.52 59.80 -31.44
C ILE A 848 68.82 60.21 -32.76
N ASN A 849 69.52 60.08 -33.89
CA ASN A 849 69.04 60.45 -35.22
C ASN A 849 68.81 59.24 -36.13
N ALA A 850 68.73 58.03 -35.57
CA ALA A 850 68.42 56.84 -36.35
C ALA A 850 67.06 56.98 -37.05
N THR A 851 66.96 56.40 -38.24
CA THR A 851 65.73 56.33 -39.06
C THR A 851 65.29 54.89 -39.28
N ASN A 852 64.00 54.64 -39.16
CA ASN A 852 63.39 53.35 -39.49
C ASN A 852 63.02 53.22 -40.98
N SER A 853 62.51 52.06 -41.40
CA SER A 853 62.20 51.77 -42.82
C SER A 853 61.07 52.64 -43.39
N MET A 854 60.28 53.30 -42.53
CA MET A 854 59.29 54.31 -42.94
C MET A 854 59.87 55.73 -43.04
N GLY A 855 61.19 55.90 -42.86
CA GLY A 855 61.86 57.20 -42.84
C GLY A 855 61.59 58.02 -41.57
N LYS A 856 61.01 57.43 -40.51
CA LYS A 856 60.74 58.16 -39.26
C LYS A 856 62.00 58.19 -38.41
N LEU A 857 62.42 59.40 -38.02
CA LEU A 857 63.46 59.65 -37.01
C LEU A 857 62.96 59.25 -35.61
N VAL A 858 63.87 58.85 -34.72
CA VAL A 858 63.59 58.64 -33.27
C VAL A 858 62.74 59.77 -32.66
N TYR A 859 63.08 61.03 -32.94
CA TYR A 859 62.34 62.20 -32.42
C TYR A 859 60.85 62.21 -32.82
N LYS A 860 60.51 61.69 -34.01
CA LYS A 860 59.13 61.61 -34.52
C LYS A 860 58.32 60.54 -33.84
N VAL A 861 58.97 59.43 -33.47
CA VAL A 861 58.35 58.32 -32.74
C VAL A 861 58.19 58.67 -31.26
N ALA A 862 59.09 59.48 -30.70
CA ALA A 862 59.09 59.85 -29.29
C ALA A 862 57.73 60.34 -28.77
N ARG A 863 57.30 59.80 -27.63
CA ARG A 863 56.11 60.23 -26.89
C ARG A 863 56.50 60.84 -25.53
N GLY A 864 55.71 61.79 -25.04
CA GLY A 864 55.95 62.48 -23.77
C GLY A 864 56.82 63.75 -23.91
N ALA A 865 56.43 64.81 -23.19
CA ALA A 865 57.07 66.13 -23.31
C ALA A 865 58.52 66.14 -22.80
N GLN A 866 58.79 65.42 -21.70
CA GLN A 866 60.12 65.35 -21.09
C GLN A 866 61.12 64.58 -21.96
N VAL A 867 60.71 63.44 -22.53
CA VAL A 867 61.53 62.65 -23.49
C VAL A 867 61.89 63.50 -24.71
N LYS A 868 60.91 64.18 -25.33
CA LYS A 868 61.18 65.08 -26.48
C LYS A 868 62.11 66.24 -26.12
N LYS A 869 61.95 66.83 -24.93
CA LYS A 869 62.83 67.90 -24.43
C LYS A 869 64.26 67.40 -24.25
N TYR A 870 64.44 66.21 -23.68
CA TYR A 870 65.75 65.58 -23.52
C TYR A 870 66.40 65.25 -24.86
N LEU A 871 65.69 64.59 -25.78
CA LEU A 871 66.21 64.27 -27.12
C LEU A 871 66.64 65.53 -27.87
N LYS A 872 65.84 66.61 -27.83
CA LYS A 872 66.22 67.90 -28.43
C LYS A 872 67.49 68.46 -27.80
N LYS A 873 67.62 68.41 -26.46
CA LYS A 873 68.83 68.85 -25.74
C LYS A 873 70.07 68.05 -26.16
N LYS A 874 69.92 66.77 -26.47
CA LYS A 874 71.00 65.87 -26.90
C LYS A 874 71.25 65.86 -28.41
N GLY A 875 70.59 66.74 -29.19
CA GLY A 875 70.88 66.93 -30.62
C GLY A 875 69.99 66.16 -31.60
N ALA A 876 68.79 65.74 -31.19
CA ALA A 876 67.84 65.08 -32.09
C ALA A 876 67.29 66.01 -33.18
N LYS A 877 67.38 65.57 -34.45
CA LYS A 877 66.83 66.24 -35.62
C LYS A 877 65.31 66.09 -35.68
N LYS A 878 64.63 67.16 -36.10
CA LYS A 878 63.16 67.20 -36.21
C LYS A 878 62.64 66.88 -37.62
N LYS A 879 63.50 66.93 -38.63
CA LYS A 879 63.22 66.67 -40.04
C LYS A 879 64.49 66.12 -40.66
#